data_AF-A0A1M6CXE9-F1
#
_entry.id   AF-A0A1M6CXE9-F1
#
_cell.length_a   1.000
_cell.length_b   1.000
_cell.length_c   1.000
_cell.angle_alpha   90.00
_cell.angle_beta   90.00
_cell.angle_gamma   90.00
#
_symmetry.space_group_name_H-M   'P 1'
#
loop_
_entity.id
_entity.type
_entity.pdbx_description
1 polymer ?
#
loop_
_entity_poly.entity_id
_entity_poly.type
_entity_poly.pdbx_seq_one_letter_code
_entity_poly.pdbx_strand_id
1 'polypeptide(L)'
;MEVLRLRVVNDGPLDLRNVKIKYYIRNGLAVDVYDSAGNAVSVDTVDSETLALTVSVDVLPVGVFPYEAGMCFGIHGGDWLPYDKSGNYSYTGNVVFGLNANVTVYVGDSLAYGTPFGGAFPKTSEANPLTLVPDTKILINPGDSVSFAWHYVPDAEKYRLTILSLDSEKVYQEELYGLRKAVQLSPGNYLWNVQAGSSEALSQKNNNVINYNPLTVADFHSLHITKQKYLGVPSVSGRKDTPMLVVGYGEYADLREWDRPHLNHPGLDELESDVCWAIALKKLNAFYGGTLSLDEIIFHKKKSAVERINVFLFLINAASGISEYDIQQVLDSTKSYSMGSKLKNPLISENAKNYIDGNNILLIQMNWESGEGHYMLIDGYVESEEETFFRYVNTDNYGSYGLFDESFLQTIGSYFVIEPLDNVRNMDSTLGVVKYDMYNTWTEWKDSDGDGLTDFDEIERFHTCSGLPAYDPDYCVGVDPQDSDGDGVDDKDEIYSYTILEKSRLNLNSAYPGPFDLNQMQVIAGIESEYMADVDGDGLRAELDKDSDGDSLLDGVDPNPYNYDFLGAVSLEENELPEDVVLYARERLRVNDGCTCIGQYSVPCVYASEDTVFNYGVTLGVNTSGALVHSKNNVFIQSNRANTFFVNFYGDEKLRADRQDEKATIVQYKDPKHWPWKLNINLPVFDEGDSVLVVQRGDTCYLDDGAHLKELKVESGGVVYFPAGNVYIGYLQLDAGSLIFPKPLYESNLYVKRNMIWNSSFPVYPKFEPKDLAENFRLFYYGDRRIFINANWFGTIIAPDAAVVLGQTQKKSMYGQVYAKEIVVHQVTDLHNVPFNPTYSNEKTEYVLDSEIFLRSKEGCL
;
A
#
# COMPACT_ATOMS: atom_id res chain seq x y z
N MET A 1 23.23 -15.26 -5.70
CA MET A 1 23.73 -14.44 -4.57
C MET A 1 22.60 -14.11 -3.60
N GLU A 2 22.79 -14.36 -2.30
CA GLU A 2 21.92 -14.01 -1.17
C GLU A 2 22.58 -12.90 -0.36
N VAL A 3 21.80 -11.93 0.10
CA VAL A 3 22.25 -10.97 1.12
C VAL A 3 21.44 -11.26 2.37
N LEU A 4 22.09 -11.86 3.36
CA LEU A 4 21.52 -12.15 4.67
C LEU A 4 21.69 -10.93 5.56
N ARG A 5 20.59 -10.36 6.04
CA ARG A 5 20.60 -9.42 7.17
C ARG A 5 20.17 -10.13 8.45
N LEU A 6 20.96 -10.00 9.51
CA LEU A 6 20.78 -10.71 10.76
C LEU A 6 20.85 -9.77 11.96
N ARG A 7 19.81 -9.73 12.78
CA ARG A 7 19.81 -9.03 14.07
C ARG A 7 19.25 -9.93 15.16
N VAL A 8 19.64 -9.67 16.40
CA VAL A 8 19.16 -10.41 17.57
C VAL A 8 18.57 -9.43 18.57
N VAL A 9 17.46 -9.82 19.19
CA VAL A 9 16.82 -9.05 20.25
C VAL A 9 16.96 -9.82 21.55
N ASN A 10 17.54 -9.18 22.57
CA ASN A 10 17.60 -9.71 23.92
C ASN A 10 16.56 -8.98 24.79
N ASP A 11 15.36 -9.54 24.88
CA ASP A 11 14.28 -9.02 25.74
C ASP A 11 14.44 -9.43 27.22
N GLY A 12 15.55 -10.09 27.56
CA GLY A 12 15.88 -10.45 28.93
C GLY A 12 16.34 -9.24 29.76
N PRO A 13 16.30 -9.32 31.10
CA PRO A 13 16.69 -8.21 31.97
C PRO A 13 18.21 -8.02 32.12
N LEU A 14 19.03 -8.88 31.51
CA LEU A 14 20.48 -8.94 31.68
C LEU A 14 21.20 -9.11 30.34
N ASP A 15 22.41 -8.57 30.27
CA ASP A 15 23.33 -8.84 29.16
C ASP A 15 23.73 -10.32 29.14
N LEU A 16 23.68 -10.93 27.96
CA LEU A 16 24.10 -12.31 27.75
C LEU A 16 25.55 -12.34 27.27
N ARG A 17 26.34 -13.31 27.73
CA ARG A 17 27.76 -13.44 27.37
C ARG A 17 28.03 -14.73 26.61
N ASN A 18 29.04 -14.72 25.75
CA ASN A 18 29.45 -15.87 24.94
C ASN A 18 28.28 -16.39 24.07
N VAL A 19 27.64 -15.49 23.34
CA VAL A 19 26.49 -15.82 22.49
C VAL A 19 26.98 -16.29 21.12
N LYS A 20 26.38 -17.36 20.59
CA LYS A 20 26.63 -17.83 19.21
C LYS A 20 25.32 -17.86 18.45
N ILE A 21 25.28 -17.20 17.30
CA ILE A 21 24.13 -17.18 16.39
C ILE A 21 24.48 -18.02 15.18
N LYS A 22 23.62 -18.95 14.77
CA LYS A 22 23.87 -19.83 13.63
C LYS A 22 22.78 -19.75 12.58
N TYR A 23 23.21 -19.54 11.33
CA TYR A 23 22.38 -19.56 10.13
C TYR A 23 22.85 -20.71 9.22
N TYR A 24 21.96 -21.65 8.91
CA TYR A 24 22.26 -22.91 8.22
C TYR A 24 22.03 -22.80 6.70
N ILE A 25 23.06 -23.14 5.93
CA ILE A 25 23.10 -23.07 4.46
C ILE A 25 23.60 -24.38 3.86
N ARG A 26 23.34 -24.62 2.57
CA ARG A 26 23.90 -25.76 1.85
C ARG A 26 25.43 -25.67 1.74
N ASN A 27 26.08 -26.83 1.72
CA ASN A 27 27.51 -26.96 1.47
C ASN A 27 27.85 -26.60 0.01
N GLY A 28 29.06 -26.08 -0.21
CA GLY A 28 29.51 -25.58 -1.51
C GLY A 28 29.23 -24.08 -1.76
N LEU A 29 28.77 -23.35 -0.74
CA LEU A 29 28.55 -21.90 -0.79
C LEU A 29 29.68 -21.13 -0.08
N ALA A 30 30.01 -19.96 -0.60
CA ALA A 30 30.93 -19.00 0.00
C ALA A 30 30.14 -17.91 0.75
N VAL A 31 30.77 -17.34 1.80
CA VAL A 31 30.20 -16.25 2.61
C VAL A 31 31.17 -15.07 2.64
N ASP A 32 30.69 -13.92 2.16
CA ASP A 32 31.33 -12.60 2.27
C ASP A 32 30.70 -11.81 3.41
N VAL A 33 31.53 -11.08 4.16
CA VAL A 33 31.07 -10.24 5.28
C VAL A 33 30.98 -8.79 4.80
N TYR A 34 29.77 -8.25 4.68
CA TYR A 34 29.57 -6.83 4.37
C TYR A 34 29.57 -5.97 5.63
N ASP A 35 28.99 -6.50 6.71
CA ASP A 35 28.95 -5.84 8.01
C ASP A 35 28.73 -6.87 9.14
N SER A 36 29.74 -7.12 9.98
CA SER A 36 29.59 -7.99 11.17
C SER A 36 29.36 -7.23 12.46
N ALA A 37 29.26 -5.90 12.40
CA ALA A 37 29.28 -5.01 13.57
C ALA A 37 30.43 -5.30 14.55
N GLY A 38 31.60 -5.70 14.02
CA GLY A 38 32.79 -6.00 14.82
C GLY A 38 32.81 -7.39 15.47
N ASN A 39 31.81 -8.24 15.24
CA ASN A 39 31.75 -9.59 15.78
C ASN A 39 32.58 -10.59 14.94
N ALA A 40 33.02 -11.67 15.59
CA ALA A 40 33.75 -12.75 14.93
C ALA A 40 32.78 -13.66 14.17
N VAL A 41 33.12 -14.01 12.93
CA VAL A 41 32.28 -14.79 12.02
C VAL A 41 33.07 -16.03 11.57
N SER A 42 32.46 -17.21 11.64
CA SER A 42 33.01 -18.45 11.11
C SER A 42 31.97 -19.19 10.27
N VAL A 43 32.43 -20.09 9.40
CA VAL A 43 31.56 -21.03 8.68
C VAL A 43 31.96 -22.43 9.14
N ASP A 44 31.08 -23.11 9.86
CA ASP A 44 31.32 -24.42 10.45
C ASP A 44 30.61 -25.49 9.61
N THR A 45 31.26 -26.63 9.36
CA THR A 45 30.58 -27.78 8.73
C THR A 45 29.67 -28.46 9.74
N VAL A 46 28.38 -28.58 9.42
CA VAL A 46 27.38 -29.26 10.26
C VAL A 46 27.31 -30.74 9.88
N ASP A 47 27.19 -31.02 8.58
CA ASP A 47 27.27 -32.35 7.98
C ASP A 47 27.80 -32.27 6.53
N SER A 48 27.66 -33.35 5.76
CA SER A 48 28.15 -33.40 4.37
C SER A 48 27.46 -32.41 3.43
N GLU A 49 26.23 -31.99 3.73
CA GLU A 49 25.38 -31.17 2.86
C GLU A 49 25.09 -29.79 3.45
N THR A 50 25.45 -29.54 4.71
CA THR A 50 25.06 -28.34 5.45
C THR A 50 26.25 -27.67 6.14
N LEU A 51 26.32 -26.36 5.99
CA LEU A 51 27.22 -25.45 6.70
C LEU A 51 26.41 -24.56 7.64
N ALA A 52 27.03 -24.08 8.71
CA ALA A 52 26.48 -23.06 9.59
C ALA A 52 27.37 -21.82 9.55
N LEU A 53 26.81 -20.69 9.11
CA LEU A 53 27.37 -19.38 9.36
C LEU A 53 27.17 -19.05 10.85
N THR A 54 28.26 -19.05 11.61
CA THR A 54 28.27 -18.78 13.05
C THR A 54 28.81 -17.38 13.33
N VAL A 55 28.01 -16.56 14.00
CA VAL A 55 28.42 -15.25 14.54
C VAL A 55 28.62 -15.38 16.04
N SER A 56 29.83 -15.08 16.52
CA SER A 56 30.18 -15.09 17.95
C SER A 56 30.13 -13.68 18.52
N VAL A 57 29.29 -13.48 19.51
CA VAL A 57 29.02 -12.20 20.19
C VAL A 57 29.47 -12.32 21.66
N ASP A 58 30.49 -11.56 22.03
CA ASP A 58 31.08 -11.63 23.39
C ASP A 58 30.07 -11.17 24.46
N VAL A 59 29.36 -10.07 24.19
CA VAL A 59 28.32 -9.50 25.05
C VAL A 59 27.14 -9.06 24.18
N LEU A 60 25.99 -9.68 24.38
CA LEU A 60 24.71 -9.32 23.77
C LEU A 60 23.90 -8.48 24.78
N PRO A 61 23.85 -7.14 24.63
CA PRO A 61 23.15 -6.26 25.54
C PRO A 61 21.63 -6.45 25.47
N VAL A 62 20.90 -6.00 26.50
CA VAL A 62 19.44 -5.92 26.47
C VAL A 62 18.98 -5.01 25.32
N GLY A 63 17.96 -5.46 24.57
CA GLY A 63 17.41 -4.75 23.40
C GLY A 63 17.93 -5.30 22.06
N VAL A 64 17.88 -4.45 21.03
CA VAL A 64 18.27 -4.81 19.65
C VAL A 64 19.78 -4.73 19.48
N PHE A 65 20.38 -5.82 18.97
CA PHE A 65 21.80 -5.92 18.69
C PHE A 65 22.06 -6.36 17.23
N PRO A 66 23.11 -5.83 16.58
CA PRO A 66 24.01 -4.76 17.03
C PRO A 66 23.39 -3.36 16.95
N TYR A 67 22.41 -3.18 16.07
CA TYR A 67 21.57 -1.99 15.84
C TYR A 67 20.42 -2.39 14.91
N GLU A 68 19.46 -1.49 14.67
CA GLU A 68 18.22 -1.77 13.91
C GLU A 68 18.46 -2.40 12.53
N ALA A 69 19.48 -1.95 11.81
CA ALA A 69 19.83 -2.44 10.47
C ALA A 69 20.46 -3.84 10.45
N GLY A 70 20.88 -4.38 11.61
CA GLY A 70 21.50 -5.69 11.76
C GLY A 70 22.89 -5.82 11.15
N MET A 71 23.42 -7.03 11.21
CA MET A 71 24.62 -7.48 10.48
C MET A 71 24.24 -7.87 9.05
N CYS A 72 25.19 -7.85 8.11
CA CYS A 72 24.98 -8.10 6.69
C CYS A 72 26.04 -9.04 6.11
N PHE A 73 25.61 -10.11 5.46
CA PHE A 73 26.46 -11.15 4.87
C PHE A 73 26.02 -11.47 3.44
N GLY A 74 26.97 -11.56 2.50
CA GLY A 74 26.72 -12.08 1.15
C GLY A 74 26.96 -13.59 1.12
N ILE A 75 26.02 -14.38 0.59
CA ILE A 75 26.17 -15.84 0.43
C ILE A 75 26.02 -16.16 -1.07
N HIS A 76 26.97 -16.89 -1.65
CA HIS A 76 26.99 -17.13 -3.10
C HIS A 76 27.68 -18.43 -3.49
N GLY A 77 27.40 -18.93 -4.71
CA GLY A 77 28.18 -20.01 -5.31
C GLY A 77 29.59 -19.55 -5.65
N GLY A 78 30.51 -20.49 -5.90
CA GLY A 78 31.94 -20.20 -6.14
C GLY A 78 32.25 -19.26 -7.31
N ASP A 79 31.30 -19.04 -8.22
CA ASP A 79 31.40 -18.19 -9.42
C ASP A 79 30.34 -17.06 -9.44
N TRP A 80 29.75 -16.74 -8.29
CA TRP A 80 28.66 -15.75 -8.15
C TRP A 80 27.37 -16.11 -8.89
N LEU A 81 27.26 -17.31 -9.45
CA LEU A 81 26.03 -17.74 -10.12
C LEU A 81 24.85 -17.76 -9.14
N PRO A 82 23.62 -17.57 -9.66
CA PRO A 82 22.41 -17.88 -8.92
C PRO A 82 22.49 -19.32 -8.41
N TYR A 83 22.22 -19.50 -7.11
CA TYR A 83 22.00 -20.83 -6.53
C TYR A 83 20.62 -20.83 -5.90
N ASP A 84 19.99 -21.99 -5.91
CA ASP A 84 18.70 -22.20 -5.27
C ASP A 84 18.85 -22.15 -3.74
N LYS A 85 18.35 -21.06 -3.16
CA LYS A 85 18.38 -20.80 -1.72
C LYS A 85 17.23 -21.45 -0.97
N SER A 86 16.17 -21.89 -1.67
CA SER A 86 15.03 -22.56 -1.04
C SER A 86 15.45 -23.80 -0.27
N GLY A 87 16.59 -24.38 -0.65
CA GLY A 87 17.24 -25.47 0.03
C GLY A 87 18.05 -25.14 1.27
N ASN A 88 18.29 -23.87 1.58
CA ASN A 88 18.95 -23.47 2.82
C ASN A 88 17.93 -23.54 3.94
N TYR A 89 18.24 -24.26 5.02
CA TYR A 89 17.28 -24.46 6.11
C TYR A 89 16.88 -23.18 6.84
N SER A 90 17.82 -22.25 7.05
CA SER A 90 17.51 -20.98 7.70
C SER A 90 16.87 -19.96 6.75
N TYR A 91 16.70 -20.28 5.47
CA TYR A 91 16.09 -19.39 4.50
C TYR A 91 14.57 -19.53 4.54
N THR A 92 13.89 -18.44 4.87
CA THR A 92 12.41 -18.40 4.99
C THR A 92 11.76 -17.55 3.90
N GLY A 93 12.52 -17.09 2.90
CA GLY A 93 12.00 -16.19 1.84
C GLY A 93 11.64 -14.77 2.30
N ASN A 94 11.87 -14.44 3.58
CA ASN A 94 11.51 -13.12 4.12
C ASN A 94 12.46 -12.02 3.63
N VAL A 95 11.87 -10.93 3.14
CA VAL A 95 12.60 -9.74 2.63
C VAL A 95 12.71 -8.60 3.65
N VAL A 96 12.06 -8.75 4.80
CA VAL A 96 12.15 -7.86 5.97
C VAL A 96 12.60 -8.66 7.19
N PHE A 97 13.05 -7.97 8.25
CA PHE A 97 13.38 -8.63 9.51
C PHE A 97 12.15 -9.31 10.10
N GLY A 98 12.10 -10.64 9.96
CA GLY A 98 11.12 -11.51 10.57
C GLY A 98 11.76 -12.35 11.67
N LEU A 99 10.95 -12.72 12.66
CA LEU A 99 11.36 -13.74 13.62
C LEU A 99 11.58 -15.06 12.88
N ASN A 100 12.79 -15.62 12.96
CA ASN A 100 13.16 -16.81 12.21
C ASN A 100 13.57 -17.93 13.16
N ALA A 101 12.65 -18.87 13.40
CA ALA A 101 12.92 -20.01 14.25
C ALA A 101 14.00 -20.93 13.67
N ASN A 102 14.30 -20.90 12.38
CA ASN A 102 15.36 -21.72 11.78
C ASN A 102 16.76 -21.11 11.97
N VAL A 103 16.88 -19.97 12.64
CA VAL A 103 18.16 -19.39 13.10
C VAL A 103 18.30 -19.65 14.59
N THR A 104 19.38 -20.32 14.98
CA THR A 104 19.57 -20.72 16.37
C THR A 104 20.49 -19.79 17.12
N VAL A 105 20.15 -19.46 18.37
CA VAL A 105 20.97 -18.67 19.29
C VAL A 105 21.36 -19.54 20.48
N TYR A 106 22.67 -19.60 20.77
CA TYR A 106 23.24 -20.29 21.92
C TYR A 106 23.84 -19.30 22.90
N VAL A 107 23.71 -19.55 24.20
CA VAL A 107 24.41 -18.82 25.26
C VAL A 107 25.33 -19.81 25.96
N GLY A 108 26.65 -19.63 25.78
CA GLY A 108 27.61 -20.70 26.05
C GLY A 108 27.38 -21.88 25.10
N ASP A 109 27.10 -23.07 25.65
CA ASP A 109 26.80 -24.29 24.88
C ASP A 109 25.30 -24.67 24.88
N SER A 110 24.45 -23.87 25.54
CA SER A 110 23.01 -24.13 25.65
C SER A 110 22.22 -23.39 24.58
N LEU A 111 21.27 -24.08 23.92
CA LEU A 111 20.33 -23.46 22.98
C LEU A 111 19.37 -22.53 23.74
N ALA A 112 19.37 -21.26 23.39
CA ALA A 112 18.50 -20.24 23.97
C ALA A 112 17.30 -19.91 23.07
N TYR A 113 17.44 -20.03 21.75
CA TYR A 113 16.37 -19.75 20.78
C TYR A 113 16.56 -20.52 19.47
N GLY A 114 15.46 -20.84 18.79
CA GLY A 114 15.41 -21.46 17.47
C GLY A 114 15.28 -22.99 17.45
N THR A 115 15.15 -23.55 16.25
CA THR A 115 15.02 -24.97 15.92
C THR A 115 16.28 -25.38 15.16
N PRO A 116 17.13 -26.24 15.74
CA PRO A 116 18.33 -26.72 15.06
C PRO A 116 17.98 -27.46 13.75
N PHE A 117 18.87 -27.34 12.76
CA PHE A 117 18.80 -28.13 11.53
C PHE A 117 18.57 -29.62 11.86
N GLY A 118 17.46 -30.20 11.36
CA GLY A 118 17.01 -31.56 11.67
C GLY A 118 15.88 -31.68 12.72
N GLY A 119 15.25 -30.58 13.17
CA GLY A 119 14.04 -30.57 14.00
C GLY A 119 12.72 -30.54 13.20
N ALA A 120 11.58 -30.95 13.80
CA ALA A 120 10.28 -31.18 13.13
C ALA A 120 9.55 -29.92 12.52
N PHE A 121 8.78 -30.13 11.43
CA PHE A 121 8.03 -29.19 10.56
C PHE A 121 6.90 -28.32 11.20
N PRO A 122 6.43 -27.22 10.55
CA PRO A 122 5.44 -26.30 11.10
C PRO A 122 4.00 -26.86 11.16
N LYS A 123 3.21 -26.28 12.06
CA LYS A 123 1.89 -26.75 12.52
C LYS A 123 0.73 -26.32 11.59
N THR A 124 -0.25 -27.20 11.40
CA THR A 124 -1.63 -26.85 10.99
C THR A 124 -2.19 -25.70 11.82
N SER A 125 -2.89 -24.74 11.20
CA SER A 125 -3.63 -23.67 11.88
C SER A 125 -5.15 -23.95 11.88
N GLU A 126 -5.86 -23.37 12.83
CA GLU A 126 -7.32 -23.43 12.91
C GLU A 126 -7.93 -22.27 12.10
N ALA A 127 -9.01 -22.55 11.36
CA ALA A 127 -9.80 -21.49 10.72
C ALA A 127 -10.89 -21.01 11.68
N ASN A 128 -10.96 -19.70 11.90
CA ASN A 128 -11.91 -19.11 12.84
C ASN A 128 -13.35 -19.18 12.28
N PRO A 129 -14.34 -19.64 13.05
CA PRO A 129 -15.75 -19.61 12.65
C PRO A 129 -16.27 -18.22 12.29
N LEU A 130 -17.11 -18.13 11.25
CA LEU A 130 -17.85 -16.91 10.87
C LEU A 130 -19.24 -16.87 11.55
N THR A 131 -19.93 -18.01 11.65
CA THR A 131 -21.39 -18.02 11.93
C THR A 131 -21.86 -18.86 13.11
N LEU A 132 -20.96 -19.51 13.85
CA LEU A 132 -21.30 -20.40 14.98
C LEU A 132 -20.20 -20.35 16.05
N VAL A 133 -20.24 -19.36 16.95
CA VAL A 133 -19.28 -19.27 18.06
C VAL A 133 -19.44 -20.47 19.01
N PRO A 134 -18.44 -20.80 19.86
CA PRO A 134 -18.59 -21.82 20.88
C PRO A 134 -19.90 -21.69 21.67
N ASP A 135 -20.53 -22.83 21.95
CA ASP A 135 -21.75 -22.99 22.74
C ASP A 135 -23.02 -22.47 22.05
N THR A 136 -22.96 -22.25 20.74
CA THR A 136 -24.15 -21.87 19.95
C THR A 136 -25.22 -22.96 20.04
N LYS A 137 -26.46 -22.56 20.35
CA LYS A 137 -27.64 -23.42 20.23
C LYS A 137 -28.54 -22.91 19.11
N ILE A 138 -28.76 -23.75 18.10
CA ILE A 138 -29.55 -23.43 16.91
C ILE A 138 -30.84 -24.25 16.87
N LEU A 139 -31.94 -23.63 16.45
CA LEU A 139 -33.21 -24.28 16.19
C LEU A 139 -33.43 -24.45 14.68
N ILE A 140 -33.66 -25.69 14.22
CA ILE A 140 -33.85 -26.01 12.79
C ILE A 140 -35.14 -26.82 12.59
N ASN A 141 -35.71 -26.81 11.38
CA ASN A 141 -36.75 -27.79 11.02
C ASN A 141 -36.10 -29.12 10.60
N PRO A 142 -36.81 -30.26 10.67
CA PRO A 142 -36.31 -31.52 10.18
C PRO A 142 -35.95 -31.47 8.70
N GLY A 143 -34.72 -31.84 8.37
CA GLY A 143 -34.20 -31.84 7.00
C GLY A 143 -33.50 -30.54 6.60
N ASP A 144 -33.61 -29.46 7.41
CA ASP A 144 -32.83 -28.25 7.21
C ASP A 144 -31.34 -28.55 7.45
N SER A 145 -30.48 -27.82 6.76
CA SER A 145 -29.03 -27.91 6.93
C SER A 145 -28.54 -26.82 7.86
N VAL A 146 -27.54 -27.13 8.68
CA VAL A 146 -26.78 -26.16 9.45
C VAL A 146 -25.67 -25.60 8.57
N SER A 147 -25.64 -24.28 8.41
CA SER A 147 -24.61 -23.58 7.61
C SER A 147 -23.37 -23.29 8.45
N PHE A 148 -22.27 -23.97 8.14
CA PHE A 148 -20.94 -23.70 8.68
C PHE A 148 -20.19 -22.76 7.74
N ALA A 149 -19.61 -21.71 8.28
CA ALA A 149 -18.71 -20.80 7.54
C ALA A 149 -17.53 -20.41 8.43
N TRP A 150 -16.39 -20.11 7.82
CA TRP A 150 -15.14 -19.76 8.52
C TRP A 150 -14.35 -18.71 7.76
N HIS A 151 -13.47 -18.02 8.48
CA HIS A 151 -12.52 -17.11 7.92
C HIS A 151 -11.49 -17.82 7.05
N TYR A 152 -11.10 -17.11 6.01
CA TYR A 152 -9.90 -17.45 5.26
C TYR A 152 -8.68 -17.50 6.20
N VAL A 153 -7.78 -18.44 5.93
CA VAL A 153 -6.51 -18.62 6.64
C VAL A 153 -5.38 -18.49 5.64
N PRO A 154 -4.44 -17.53 5.82
CA PRO A 154 -3.29 -17.36 4.94
C PRO A 154 -2.55 -18.67 4.69
N ASP A 155 -2.16 -18.90 3.43
CA ASP A 155 -1.39 -20.05 2.96
C ASP A 155 -2.11 -21.42 3.05
N ALA A 156 -3.42 -21.43 3.28
CA ALA A 156 -4.22 -22.65 3.30
C ALA A 156 -4.72 -23.03 1.90
N GLU A 157 -4.22 -24.14 1.35
CA GLU A 157 -4.71 -24.67 0.07
C GLU A 157 -6.12 -25.27 0.17
N LYS A 158 -6.45 -25.83 1.34
CA LYS A 158 -7.69 -26.55 1.61
C LYS A 158 -8.11 -26.37 3.06
N TYR A 159 -9.40 -26.63 3.26
CA TYR A 159 -10.03 -26.71 4.57
C TYR A 159 -10.57 -28.11 4.82
N ARG A 160 -10.56 -28.55 6.07
CA ARG A 160 -11.25 -29.77 6.50
C ARG A 160 -12.26 -29.43 7.58
N LEU A 161 -13.55 -29.46 7.22
CA LEU A 161 -14.64 -29.38 8.19
C LEU A 161 -14.81 -30.76 8.83
N THR A 162 -14.78 -30.80 10.17
CA THR A 162 -15.03 -32.02 10.95
C THR A 162 -16.14 -31.73 11.96
N ILE A 163 -17.14 -32.61 12.00
CA ILE A 163 -18.25 -32.57 12.98
C ILE A 163 -18.30 -33.92 13.69
N LEU A 164 -18.27 -33.88 15.01
CA LEU A 164 -18.34 -35.03 15.90
C LEU A 164 -19.60 -34.94 16.77
N SER A 165 -20.07 -36.08 17.27
CA SER A 165 -20.99 -36.13 18.41
C SER A 165 -20.26 -35.76 19.71
N LEU A 166 -20.99 -35.53 20.81
CA LEU A 166 -20.37 -35.36 22.14
C LEU A 166 -19.51 -36.54 22.57
N ASP A 167 -19.82 -37.75 22.12
CA ASP A 167 -19.03 -38.95 22.37
C ASP A 167 -17.79 -39.05 21.44
N SER A 168 -17.49 -37.97 20.72
CA SER A 168 -16.40 -37.85 19.76
C SER A 168 -16.50 -38.79 18.56
N GLU A 169 -17.71 -39.30 18.26
CA GLU A 169 -17.94 -40.08 17.04
C GLU A 169 -18.06 -39.16 15.84
N LYS A 170 -17.40 -39.50 14.73
CA LYS A 170 -17.43 -38.68 13.52
C LYS A 170 -18.79 -38.73 12.84
N VAL A 171 -19.49 -37.60 12.84
CA VAL A 171 -20.79 -37.39 12.17
C VAL A 171 -20.59 -36.91 10.74
N TYR A 172 -19.64 -36.00 10.53
CA TYR A 172 -19.34 -35.42 9.22
C TYR A 172 -17.87 -35.10 9.07
N GLN A 173 -17.30 -35.31 7.88
CA GLN A 173 -15.99 -34.77 7.52
C GLN A 173 -15.86 -34.63 6.01
N GLU A 174 -15.38 -33.48 5.55
CA GLU A 174 -15.12 -33.23 4.13
C GLU A 174 -13.94 -32.27 3.97
N GLU A 175 -13.15 -32.48 2.92
CA GLU A 175 -12.13 -31.54 2.48
C GLU A 175 -12.70 -30.64 1.39
N LEU A 176 -12.49 -29.34 1.54
CA LEU A 176 -13.20 -28.29 0.83
C LEU A 176 -12.19 -27.24 0.38
N TYR A 177 -12.45 -26.63 -0.78
CA TYR A 177 -11.73 -25.44 -1.22
C TYR A 177 -12.46 -24.14 -0.80
N GLY A 178 -13.79 -24.21 -0.64
CA GLY A 178 -14.59 -23.06 -0.22
C GLY A 178 -14.59 -22.84 1.30
N LEU A 179 -15.02 -21.65 1.71
CA LEU A 179 -15.06 -21.19 3.12
C LEU A 179 -16.36 -21.50 3.85
N ARG A 180 -17.21 -22.36 3.28
CA ARG A 180 -18.49 -22.74 3.87
C ARG A 180 -18.96 -24.14 3.48
N LYS A 181 -19.82 -24.71 4.30
CA LYS A 181 -20.57 -25.93 4.00
C LYS A 181 -21.89 -25.99 4.78
N ALA A 182 -22.97 -26.29 4.07
CA ALA A 182 -24.23 -26.66 4.71
C ALA A 182 -24.26 -28.17 4.96
N VAL A 183 -24.57 -28.59 6.18
CA VAL A 183 -24.62 -30.00 6.59
C VAL A 183 -25.95 -30.31 7.26
N GLN A 184 -26.66 -31.34 6.80
CA GLN A 184 -27.84 -31.85 7.48
C GLN A 184 -27.43 -32.57 8.76
N LEU A 185 -27.89 -32.06 9.90
CA LEU A 185 -27.64 -32.64 11.22
C LEU A 185 -28.97 -33.00 11.89
N SER A 186 -29.01 -34.16 12.53
CA SER A 186 -30.13 -34.52 13.40
C SER A 186 -30.13 -33.65 14.67
N PRO A 187 -31.24 -33.54 15.41
CA PRO A 187 -31.25 -32.91 16.71
C PRO A 187 -30.25 -33.59 17.66
N GLY A 188 -29.42 -32.82 18.35
CA GLY A 188 -28.35 -33.35 19.18
C GLY A 188 -27.26 -32.33 19.49
N ASN A 189 -26.25 -32.78 20.23
CA ASN A 189 -25.09 -31.98 20.61
C ASN A 189 -23.87 -32.44 19.84
N TYR A 190 -23.14 -31.47 19.28
CA TYR A 190 -22.03 -31.68 18.37
C TYR A 190 -20.80 -30.89 18.78
N LEU A 191 -19.65 -31.34 18.30
CA LEU A 191 -18.37 -30.68 18.37
C LEU A 191 -17.89 -30.46 16.94
N TRP A 192 -17.51 -29.24 16.55
CA TRP A 192 -17.06 -28.98 15.19
C TRP A 192 -15.78 -28.13 15.13
N ASN A 193 -15.00 -28.32 14.07
CA ASN A 193 -13.73 -27.63 13.84
C ASN A 193 -13.50 -27.52 12.33
N VAL A 194 -12.79 -26.47 11.91
CA VAL A 194 -12.21 -26.37 10.57
C VAL A 194 -10.70 -26.24 10.65
N GLN A 195 -10.00 -27.18 10.02
CA GLN A 195 -8.55 -27.17 9.90
C GLN A 195 -8.13 -26.55 8.57
N ALA A 196 -7.12 -25.69 8.61
CA ALA A 196 -6.51 -25.10 7.44
C ALA A 196 -5.09 -25.67 7.24
N GLY A 197 -4.72 -25.95 6.00
CA GLY A 197 -3.37 -26.39 5.67
C GLY A 197 -3.20 -26.85 4.23
N SER A 198 -1.96 -27.18 3.85
CA SER A 198 -1.68 -27.79 2.55
C SER A 198 -2.27 -29.21 2.47
N SER A 199 -2.44 -29.70 1.24
CA SER A 199 -2.92 -31.06 0.98
C SER A 199 -2.09 -32.11 1.72
N GLU A 200 -0.76 -31.90 1.80
CA GLU A 200 0.16 -32.78 2.52
C GLU A 200 0.02 -32.67 4.04
N ALA A 201 -0.11 -31.45 4.58
CA ALA A 201 -0.26 -31.21 6.01
C ALA A 201 -1.55 -31.81 6.58
N LEU A 202 -2.65 -31.70 5.83
CA LEU A 202 -3.94 -32.30 6.21
C LEU A 202 -3.87 -33.84 6.14
N SER A 203 -3.09 -34.43 5.23
CA SER A 203 -2.95 -35.88 5.08
C SER A 203 -2.12 -36.57 6.18
N GLN A 204 -1.15 -35.87 6.77
CA GLN A 204 -0.19 -36.47 7.73
C GLN A 204 -0.68 -36.47 9.19
N LYS A 205 -1.68 -35.65 9.55
CA LYS A 205 -2.21 -35.57 10.92
C LYS A 205 -3.43 -36.47 11.10
N ASN A 206 -3.23 -37.63 11.71
CA ASN A 206 -4.31 -38.40 12.32
C ASN A 206 -4.64 -37.85 13.73
N ASN A 207 -5.88 -37.38 13.89
CA ASN A 207 -6.71 -37.37 15.12
C ASN A 207 -6.26 -36.67 16.41
N ASN A 208 -5.10 -36.02 16.49
CA ASN A 208 -4.74 -35.31 17.72
C ASN A 208 -5.26 -33.85 17.70
N VAL A 209 -6.45 -33.73 18.30
CA VAL A 209 -7.22 -32.55 18.75
C VAL A 209 -6.40 -31.29 18.93
N ILE A 210 -6.88 -30.16 18.41
CA ILE A 210 -6.79 -28.86 19.11
C ILE A 210 -8.12 -28.13 18.79
N ASN A 211 -8.86 -27.75 19.83
CA ASN A 211 -10.13 -26.99 19.89
C ASN A 211 -11.29 -27.38 18.96
N TYR A 212 -12.33 -27.99 19.53
CA TYR A 212 -13.66 -28.09 18.89
C TYR A 212 -14.62 -27.08 19.50
N ASN A 213 -15.45 -26.47 18.67
CA ASN A 213 -16.53 -25.58 19.06
C ASN A 213 -17.79 -26.42 19.35
N PRO A 214 -18.37 -26.32 20.57
CA PRO A 214 -19.64 -26.96 20.87
C PRO A 214 -20.79 -26.30 20.10
N LEU A 215 -21.71 -27.13 19.60
CA LEU A 215 -22.92 -26.75 18.86
C LEU A 215 -24.09 -27.61 19.34
N THR A 216 -25.20 -27.00 19.74
CA THR A 216 -26.45 -27.71 20.04
C THR A 216 -27.46 -27.47 18.94
N VAL A 217 -28.00 -28.54 18.35
CA VAL A 217 -29.05 -28.49 17.32
C VAL A 217 -30.36 -28.99 17.94
N ALA A 218 -31.35 -28.11 18.04
CA ALA A 218 -32.70 -28.42 18.51
C ALA A 218 -33.68 -28.57 17.34
N ASP A 219 -34.72 -29.39 17.52
CA ASP A 219 -35.80 -29.58 16.55
C ASP A 219 -36.96 -28.63 16.82
N PHE A 220 -37.31 -27.83 15.83
CA PHE A 220 -38.46 -26.93 15.86
C PHE A 220 -39.77 -27.65 16.23
N HIS A 221 -40.00 -28.88 15.73
CA HIS A 221 -41.24 -29.63 16.03
C HIS A 221 -41.25 -30.28 17.41
N SER A 222 -40.10 -30.39 18.07
CA SER A 222 -40.01 -30.95 19.42
C SER A 222 -40.35 -29.94 20.52
N LEU A 223 -40.36 -28.65 20.20
CA LEU A 223 -40.64 -27.57 21.15
C LEU A 223 -42.12 -27.20 21.19
N HIS A 224 -42.66 -26.99 22.39
CA HIS A 224 -43.97 -26.36 22.56
C HIS A 224 -43.83 -24.84 22.43
N ILE A 225 -44.09 -24.32 21.22
CA ILE A 225 -44.00 -22.88 20.94
C ILE A 225 -45.17 -22.15 21.59
N THR A 226 -44.85 -21.23 22.50
CA THR A 226 -45.83 -20.41 23.24
C THR A 226 -46.08 -19.06 22.56
N LYS A 227 -45.06 -18.50 21.89
CA LYS A 227 -45.15 -17.24 21.13
C LYS A 227 -44.14 -17.25 19.98
N GLN A 228 -44.48 -16.63 18.86
CA GLN A 228 -43.53 -16.37 17.78
C GLN A 228 -43.87 -15.06 17.07
N LYS A 229 -42.85 -14.34 16.63
CA LYS A 229 -43.01 -13.15 15.78
C LYS A 229 -41.85 -13.06 14.80
N TYR A 230 -42.17 -12.85 13.53
CA TYR A 230 -41.20 -12.58 12.47
C TYR A 230 -41.65 -11.33 11.72
N LEU A 231 -40.73 -10.41 11.49
CA LEU A 231 -40.98 -9.22 10.67
C LEU A 231 -40.88 -9.55 9.18
N GLY A 232 -40.05 -10.54 8.80
CA GLY A 232 -40.02 -11.06 7.43
C GLY A 232 -39.02 -10.35 6.52
N VAL A 233 -37.82 -10.10 7.03
CA VAL A 233 -36.73 -9.50 6.24
C VAL A 233 -36.36 -10.41 5.07
N PRO A 234 -36.25 -9.88 3.83
CA PRO A 234 -35.96 -10.68 2.65
C PRO A 234 -34.54 -11.31 2.69
N SER A 235 -34.39 -12.45 2.00
CA SER A 235 -33.06 -13.01 1.74
C SER A 235 -32.44 -12.33 0.53
N VAL A 236 -31.23 -11.81 0.69
CA VAL A 236 -30.45 -11.13 -0.35
C VAL A 236 -29.00 -11.51 -0.12
N SER A 237 -28.32 -12.01 -1.16
CA SER A 237 -26.89 -12.32 -1.12
C SER A 237 -26.06 -11.06 -1.40
N GLY A 238 -24.83 -11.04 -0.87
CA GLY A 238 -23.84 -9.99 -1.15
C GLY A 238 -23.17 -10.12 -2.50
N ARG A 239 -23.98 -10.21 -3.57
CA ARG A 239 -23.51 -10.25 -4.94
C ARG A 239 -23.45 -8.85 -5.51
N LYS A 240 -22.46 -8.59 -6.37
CA LYS A 240 -22.56 -7.52 -7.36
C LYS A 240 -23.88 -7.70 -8.11
N ASP A 241 -24.73 -6.69 -8.07
CA ASP A 241 -26.12 -6.82 -8.51
C ASP A 241 -26.51 -5.83 -9.60
N THR A 242 -25.57 -5.02 -10.08
CA THR A 242 -25.75 -4.04 -11.15
C THR A 242 -24.69 -4.23 -12.25
N PRO A 243 -24.83 -3.59 -13.42
CA PRO A 243 -23.78 -3.47 -14.42
C PRO A 243 -22.73 -2.40 -14.13
N MET A 244 -22.82 -1.64 -13.02
CA MET A 244 -21.87 -0.57 -12.72
C MET A 244 -20.42 -1.05 -12.80
N LEU A 245 -19.53 -0.31 -13.45
CA LEU A 245 -18.16 -0.74 -13.69
C LEU A 245 -17.36 -0.94 -12.40
N VAL A 246 -16.66 -2.06 -12.26
CA VAL A 246 -15.73 -2.34 -11.14
C VAL A 246 -14.28 -2.17 -11.60
N VAL A 247 -13.83 -0.94 -11.73
CA VAL A 247 -12.43 -0.59 -12.05
C VAL A 247 -11.43 -1.15 -11.01
N GLY A 248 -11.91 -1.40 -9.78
CA GLY A 248 -11.10 -1.96 -8.69
C GLY A 248 -10.55 -3.38 -8.94
N TYR A 249 -11.02 -4.08 -9.97
CA TYR A 249 -10.51 -5.40 -10.36
C TYR A 249 -9.23 -5.36 -11.21
N GLY A 250 -8.86 -4.20 -11.74
CA GLY A 250 -7.67 -3.98 -12.55
C GLY A 250 -7.51 -4.98 -13.71
N GLU A 251 -6.34 -5.61 -13.84
CA GLU A 251 -6.04 -6.60 -14.91
C GLU A 251 -6.98 -7.84 -14.93
N TYR A 252 -7.83 -8.05 -13.91
CA TYR A 252 -8.83 -9.13 -13.86
C TYR A 252 -10.24 -8.69 -14.23
N ALA A 253 -10.44 -7.44 -14.67
CA ALA A 253 -11.75 -6.88 -15.00
C ALA A 253 -12.60 -7.81 -15.89
N ASP A 254 -12.02 -8.34 -16.97
CA ASP A 254 -12.72 -9.28 -17.86
C ASP A 254 -13.05 -10.62 -17.20
N LEU A 255 -12.08 -11.21 -16.50
CA LEU A 255 -12.26 -12.50 -15.85
C LEU A 255 -13.37 -12.43 -14.79
N ARG A 256 -13.54 -11.25 -14.20
CA ARG A 256 -14.49 -10.98 -13.12
C ARG A 256 -15.76 -10.31 -13.59
N GLU A 257 -15.98 -10.24 -14.91
CA GLU A 257 -17.20 -9.68 -15.47
C GLU A 257 -17.51 -8.28 -14.88
N TRP A 258 -16.50 -7.41 -14.81
CA TRP A 258 -16.52 -6.10 -14.13
C TRP A 258 -17.73 -5.20 -14.46
N ASP A 259 -18.32 -5.39 -15.64
CA ASP A 259 -19.45 -4.65 -16.20
C ASP A 259 -20.78 -5.43 -16.13
N ARG A 260 -20.89 -6.49 -15.30
CA ARG A 260 -22.09 -7.35 -15.21
C ARG A 260 -22.50 -7.75 -13.80
N PRO A 261 -23.81 -8.00 -13.57
CA PRO A 261 -24.28 -8.56 -12.30
C PRO A 261 -23.84 -10.02 -12.07
N HIS A 262 -23.43 -10.35 -10.84
CA HIS A 262 -22.97 -11.68 -10.41
C HIS A 262 -24.10 -12.57 -9.83
N LEU A 263 -25.36 -12.26 -10.13
CA LEU A 263 -26.53 -12.90 -9.49
C LEU A 263 -26.58 -14.43 -9.63
N ASN A 264 -25.95 -14.98 -10.68
CA ASN A 264 -25.94 -16.41 -10.99
C ASN A 264 -24.63 -17.12 -10.63
N HIS A 265 -23.66 -16.43 -10.04
CA HIS A 265 -22.36 -17.02 -9.72
C HIS A 265 -22.49 -18.09 -8.61
N PRO A 266 -21.70 -19.19 -8.65
CA PRO A 266 -21.82 -20.28 -7.69
C PRO A 266 -21.22 -19.99 -6.31
N GLY A 267 -20.23 -19.07 -6.20
CA GLY A 267 -19.59 -18.69 -4.93
C GLY A 267 -19.19 -17.22 -4.95
N LEU A 268 -19.14 -16.58 -3.76
CA LEU A 268 -18.74 -15.17 -3.61
C LEU A 268 -17.30 -14.98 -4.06
N ASP A 269 -17.01 -13.87 -4.74
CA ASP A 269 -15.63 -13.40 -4.87
C ASP A 269 -15.15 -12.80 -3.54
N GLU A 270 -13.87 -12.43 -3.48
CA GLU A 270 -13.29 -11.92 -2.24
C GLU A 270 -13.87 -10.56 -1.79
N LEU A 271 -14.25 -9.68 -2.72
CA LEU A 271 -14.87 -8.39 -2.36
C LEU A 271 -16.29 -8.60 -1.84
N GLU A 272 -17.04 -9.49 -2.50
CA GLU A 272 -18.36 -9.98 -2.07
C GLU A 272 -18.30 -10.68 -0.69
N SER A 273 -17.15 -11.23 -0.31
CA SER A 273 -16.95 -11.88 1.00
C SER A 273 -16.73 -10.92 2.17
N ASP A 274 -16.49 -9.63 1.90
CA ASP A 274 -16.20 -8.60 2.92
C ASP A 274 -17.27 -7.50 3.05
N VAL A 275 -18.43 -7.66 2.39
CA VAL A 275 -19.52 -6.66 2.35
C VAL A 275 -20.68 -6.96 3.31
N CYS A 276 -20.45 -7.68 4.41
CA CYS A 276 -21.51 -8.09 5.35
C CYS A 276 -22.40 -6.93 5.82
N TRP A 277 -21.80 -5.76 6.05
CA TRP A 277 -22.49 -4.53 6.43
C TRP A 277 -23.42 -4.02 5.33
N ALA A 278 -23.00 -4.05 4.06
CA ALA A 278 -23.79 -3.56 2.94
C ALA A 278 -24.98 -4.49 2.68
N ILE A 279 -24.81 -5.80 2.86
CA ILE A 279 -25.90 -6.77 2.77
C ILE A 279 -26.94 -6.51 3.86
N ALA A 280 -26.51 -6.25 5.10
CA ALA A 280 -27.41 -5.92 6.19
C ALA A 280 -28.21 -4.64 5.88
N LEU A 281 -27.56 -3.60 5.35
CA LEU A 281 -28.21 -2.35 4.93
C LEU A 281 -29.17 -2.56 3.75
N LYS A 282 -28.80 -3.35 2.74
CA LYS A 282 -29.66 -3.69 1.60
C LYS A 282 -30.90 -4.45 2.03
N LYS A 283 -30.77 -5.43 2.92
CA LYS A 283 -31.89 -6.17 3.51
C LYS A 283 -32.83 -5.25 4.29
N LEU A 284 -32.26 -4.30 5.02
CA LEU A 284 -33.02 -3.29 5.75
C LEU A 284 -33.79 -2.36 4.82
N ASN A 285 -33.14 -1.87 3.76
CA ASN A 285 -33.77 -1.06 2.71
C ASN A 285 -34.93 -1.82 2.04
N ALA A 286 -34.69 -3.06 1.60
CA ALA A 286 -35.69 -3.91 0.96
C ALA A 286 -36.86 -4.26 1.90
N PHE A 287 -36.61 -4.45 3.20
CA PHE A 287 -37.67 -4.68 4.19
C PHE A 287 -38.65 -3.50 4.27
N TYR A 288 -38.15 -2.27 4.18
CA TYR A 288 -38.99 -1.07 4.18
C TYR A 288 -39.56 -0.72 2.79
N GLY A 289 -39.38 -1.59 1.79
CA GLY A 289 -39.92 -1.42 0.43
C GLY A 289 -39.03 -0.64 -0.52
N GLY A 290 -37.77 -0.39 -0.15
CA GLY A 290 -36.78 0.25 -0.99
C GLY A 290 -36.22 -0.71 -2.04
N THR A 291 -35.52 -0.13 -3.01
CA THR A 291 -34.99 -0.86 -4.18
C THR A 291 -33.48 -0.67 -4.37
N LEU A 292 -32.78 -0.09 -3.38
CA LEU A 292 -31.33 0.17 -3.49
C LEU A 292 -30.56 -1.11 -3.83
N SER A 293 -29.65 -0.99 -4.79
CA SER A 293 -28.71 -2.05 -5.14
C SER A 293 -27.60 -2.17 -4.08
N LEU A 294 -26.91 -3.31 -4.05
CA LEU A 294 -25.74 -3.48 -3.16
C LEU A 294 -24.63 -2.53 -3.60
N ASP A 295 -24.42 -2.45 -4.90
CA ASP A 295 -23.43 -1.64 -5.59
C ASP A 295 -23.59 -0.15 -5.24
N GLU A 296 -24.80 0.41 -5.33
CA GLU A 296 -25.09 1.81 -4.98
C GLU A 296 -24.86 2.12 -3.50
N ILE A 297 -25.20 1.19 -2.60
CA ILE A 297 -24.91 1.32 -1.15
C ILE A 297 -23.40 1.44 -0.91
N ILE A 298 -22.62 0.62 -1.61
CA ILE A 298 -21.16 0.61 -1.50
C ILE A 298 -20.57 1.91 -2.04
N PHE A 299 -21.05 2.36 -3.20
CA PHE A 299 -20.66 3.64 -3.79
C PHE A 299 -20.88 4.82 -2.84
N HIS A 300 -22.09 4.98 -2.29
CA HIS A 300 -22.39 6.12 -1.42
C HIS A 300 -21.54 6.16 -0.16
N LYS A 301 -21.30 5.00 0.47
CA LYS A 301 -20.43 4.92 1.65
C LYS A 301 -19.01 5.37 1.30
N LYS A 302 -18.47 4.88 0.19
CA LYS A 302 -17.09 5.18 -0.24
C LYS A 302 -16.93 6.64 -0.70
N LYS A 303 -17.90 7.19 -1.44
CA LYS A 303 -17.96 8.61 -1.85
C LYS A 303 -17.89 9.55 -0.65
N SER A 304 -18.54 9.21 0.46
CA SER A 304 -18.58 10.08 1.65
C SER A 304 -17.28 10.14 2.46
N ALA A 305 -16.37 9.17 2.28
CA ALA A 305 -15.16 9.04 3.10
C ALA A 305 -13.94 9.79 2.54
N VAL A 306 -13.97 10.20 1.27
CA VAL A 306 -12.86 10.87 0.58
C VAL A 306 -13.45 12.03 -0.23
N GLU A 307 -13.03 13.27 0.01
CA GLU A 307 -13.54 14.48 -0.68
C GLU A 307 -13.25 14.53 -2.19
N ARG A 308 -12.47 13.57 -2.72
CA ARG A 308 -12.27 13.36 -4.16
C ARG A 308 -13.17 12.20 -4.58
N ILE A 309 -13.93 12.39 -5.66
CA ILE A 309 -14.83 11.40 -6.28
C ILE A 309 -13.97 10.19 -6.67
N ASN A 310 -13.73 9.29 -5.72
CA ASN A 310 -12.79 8.21 -5.97
C ASN A 310 -13.56 7.05 -6.60
N VAL A 311 -13.83 7.20 -7.90
CA VAL A 311 -14.46 6.22 -8.80
C VAL A 311 -13.82 4.83 -8.68
N PHE A 312 -12.56 4.80 -8.21
CA PHE A 312 -11.71 3.64 -8.07
C PHE A 312 -11.86 2.83 -6.80
N LEU A 313 -12.36 3.42 -5.70
CA LEU A 313 -12.55 2.71 -4.42
C LEU A 313 -13.83 1.86 -4.35
N PHE A 314 -14.54 1.75 -5.47
CA PHE A 314 -15.71 0.90 -5.61
C PHE A 314 -15.31 -0.56 -5.32
N LEU A 315 -15.96 -1.16 -4.31
CA LEU A 315 -15.71 -2.52 -3.76
C LEU A 315 -14.35 -2.79 -3.07
N ILE A 316 -13.34 -1.93 -3.16
CA ILE A 316 -12.03 -2.13 -2.50
C ILE A 316 -12.09 -1.82 -1.00
N ASN A 317 -11.43 -2.65 -0.16
CA ASN A 317 -11.42 -2.53 1.30
C ASN A 317 -12.84 -2.41 1.86
N ALA A 318 -13.75 -3.28 1.40
CA ALA A 318 -15.14 -3.27 1.82
C ALA A 318 -15.31 -3.44 3.34
N ALA A 319 -14.35 -4.09 4.01
CA ALA A 319 -14.29 -4.16 5.47
C ALA A 319 -14.35 -2.75 6.07
N SER A 320 -15.51 -2.40 6.62
CA SER A 320 -15.76 -1.09 7.20
C SER A 320 -16.89 -1.15 8.20
N GLY A 321 -16.73 -0.42 9.31
CA GLY A 321 -17.79 -0.26 10.28
C GLY A 321 -19.01 0.48 9.70
N ILE A 322 -20.20 0.26 10.28
CA ILE A 322 -21.41 1.04 9.98
C ILE A 322 -21.49 2.24 10.94
N SER A 323 -21.71 3.42 10.38
CA SER A 323 -22.04 4.64 11.10
C SER A 323 -23.54 4.95 11.04
N GLU A 324 -24.01 5.85 11.91
CA GLU A 324 -25.37 6.38 11.84
C GLU A 324 -25.66 7.07 10.50
N TYR A 325 -24.65 7.72 9.92
CA TYR A 325 -24.75 8.38 8.62
C TYR A 325 -25.02 7.38 7.49
N ASP A 326 -24.35 6.22 7.49
CA ASP A 326 -24.57 5.17 6.48
C ASP A 326 -26.02 4.66 6.50
N ILE A 327 -26.57 4.47 7.71
CA ILE A 327 -27.96 4.06 7.91
C ILE A 327 -28.91 5.15 7.39
N GLN A 328 -28.64 6.43 7.71
CA GLN A 328 -29.44 7.56 7.24
C GLN A 328 -29.43 7.68 5.70
N GLN A 329 -28.29 7.48 5.06
CA GLN A 329 -28.15 7.53 3.60
C GLN A 329 -28.95 6.43 2.90
N VAL A 330 -28.85 5.19 3.40
CA VAL A 330 -29.56 4.03 2.82
C VAL A 330 -31.07 4.08 3.05
N LEU A 331 -31.49 4.71 4.15
CA LEU A 331 -32.90 4.78 4.54
C LEU A 331 -33.57 6.10 4.17
N ASP A 332 -32.85 7.06 3.59
CA ASP A 332 -33.30 8.45 3.34
C ASP A 332 -34.00 9.05 4.57
N SER A 333 -33.35 8.92 5.73
CA SER A 333 -33.97 9.21 7.02
C SER A 333 -33.25 10.36 7.73
N THR A 334 -34.02 11.35 8.19
CA THR A 334 -33.53 12.39 9.11
C THR A 334 -33.60 11.95 10.58
N LYS A 335 -34.08 10.72 10.86
CA LYS A 335 -34.17 10.22 12.23
C LYS A 335 -32.77 9.91 12.75
N SER A 336 -32.53 10.29 14.01
CA SER A 336 -31.34 9.83 14.72
C SER A 336 -31.55 8.39 15.18
N TYR A 337 -30.54 7.54 14.98
CA TYR A 337 -30.56 6.15 15.41
C TYR A 337 -29.69 6.00 16.65
N SER A 338 -30.27 5.52 17.75
CA SER A 338 -29.49 5.29 18.96
C SER A 338 -28.62 4.04 18.82
N MET A 339 -27.30 4.20 18.87
CA MET A 339 -26.36 3.08 18.95
C MET A 339 -26.21 2.62 20.41
N GLY A 340 -26.62 1.38 20.69
CA GLY A 340 -26.32 0.67 21.94
C GLY A 340 -24.98 -0.06 21.83
N SER A 341 -24.10 0.07 22.82
CA SER A 341 -22.84 -0.68 22.90
C SER A 341 -22.92 -1.68 24.04
N LYS A 342 -22.41 -2.91 23.86
CA LYS A 342 -22.33 -3.97 24.89
C LYS A 342 -21.72 -3.48 26.21
N LEU A 343 -20.74 -2.57 26.13
CA LEU A 343 -20.06 -2.01 27.31
C LEU A 343 -20.92 -1.00 28.07
N LYS A 344 -21.88 -0.35 27.41
CA LYS A 344 -22.71 0.71 28.00
C LYS A 344 -24.14 0.25 28.29
N ASN A 345 -24.72 -0.58 27.42
CA ASN A 345 -26.08 -1.13 27.48
C ASN A 345 -26.13 -2.49 26.73
N PRO A 346 -26.01 -3.64 27.43
CA PRO A 346 -26.12 -4.95 26.78
C PRO A 346 -27.54 -5.18 26.23
N LEU A 347 -27.63 -5.81 25.05
CA LEU A 347 -28.91 -6.25 24.50
C LEU A 347 -29.38 -7.50 25.27
N ILE A 348 -30.47 -7.37 26.02
CA ILE A 348 -31.10 -8.48 26.75
C ILE A 348 -32.35 -8.97 26.03
N SER A 349 -32.71 -10.24 26.25
CA SER A 349 -33.85 -10.93 25.63
C SER A 349 -35.15 -10.11 25.67
N GLU A 350 -35.49 -9.56 26.83
CA GLU A 350 -36.70 -8.74 27.01
C GLU A 350 -36.69 -7.46 26.15
N ASN A 351 -35.55 -6.77 26.04
CA ASN A 351 -35.43 -5.57 25.21
C ASN A 351 -35.55 -5.92 23.73
N ALA A 352 -34.86 -6.98 23.28
CA ALA A 352 -34.92 -7.43 21.90
C ALA A 352 -36.36 -7.78 21.48
N LYS A 353 -37.09 -8.51 22.33
CA LYS A 353 -38.51 -8.82 22.12
C LYS A 353 -39.37 -7.57 22.08
N ASN A 354 -39.18 -6.63 23.01
CA ASN A 354 -39.94 -5.38 23.03
C ASN A 354 -39.73 -4.54 21.76
N TYR A 355 -38.50 -4.48 21.24
CA TYR A 355 -38.21 -3.81 19.97
C TYR A 355 -38.92 -4.51 18.80
N ILE A 356 -38.81 -5.84 18.70
CA ILE A 356 -39.44 -6.63 17.63
C ILE A 356 -40.98 -6.56 17.74
N ASP A 357 -41.54 -6.61 18.94
CA ASP A 357 -42.98 -6.45 19.20
C ASP A 357 -43.48 -5.05 18.77
N GLY A 358 -42.63 -4.03 18.90
CA GLY A 358 -42.82 -2.68 18.36
C GLY A 358 -42.57 -2.52 16.86
N ASN A 359 -42.32 -3.61 16.11
CA ASN A 359 -41.95 -3.63 14.69
C ASN A 359 -40.63 -2.93 14.35
N ASN A 360 -39.69 -2.87 15.30
CA ASN A 360 -38.35 -2.36 15.07
C ASN A 360 -37.40 -3.51 14.71
N ILE A 361 -36.60 -3.34 13.66
CA ILE A 361 -35.50 -4.25 13.31
C ILE A 361 -34.26 -3.85 14.11
N LEU A 362 -33.48 -4.83 14.55
CA LEU A 362 -32.20 -4.58 15.18
C LEU A 362 -31.09 -4.83 14.17
N LEU A 363 -30.28 -3.83 13.86
CA LEU A 363 -29.01 -4.00 13.15
C LEU A 363 -27.92 -4.21 14.18
N ILE A 364 -27.20 -5.33 14.10
CA ILE A 364 -26.23 -5.73 15.12
C ILE A 364 -24.83 -5.89 14.53
N GLN A 365 -23.83 -5.60 15.35
CA GLN A 365 -22.42 -5.89 15.08
C GLN A 365 -21.94 -6.90 16.10
N MET A 366 -21.36 -8.00 15.63
CA MET A 366 -20.70 -9.00 16.46
C MET A 366 -19.34 -8.48 16.94
N ASN A 367 -18.91 -8.85 18.14
CA ASN A 367 -17.52 -8.66 18.56
C ASN A 367 -16.76 -9.97 18.44
N TRP A 368 -15.65 -9.97 17.71
CA TRP A 368 -14.73 -11.11 17.65
C TRP A 368 -13.38 -10.76 18.28
N GLU A 369 -12.67 -11.77 18.78
CA GLU A 369 -11.37 -11.57 19.45
C GLU A 369 -10.29 -11.02 18.50
N SER A 370 -10.46 -11.16 17.19
CA SER A 370 -9.46 -10.83 16.16
C SER A 370 -9.69 -9.52 15.39
N GLY A 371 -10.74 -8.73 15.64
CA GLY A 371 -10.98 -7.46 14.92
C GLY A 371 -12.44 -7.07 14.68
N GLU A 372 -12.69 -6.35 13.58
CA GLU A 372 -14.02 -5.89 13.14
C GLU A 372 -14.93 -7.10 12.89
N GLY A 373 -16.03 -7.22 13.64
CA GLY A 373 -16.91 -8.39 13.53
C GLY A 373 -18.02 -8.25 12.48
N HIS A 374 -18.83 -9.31 12.37
CA HIS A 374 -19.90 -9.45 11.37
C HIS A 374 -21.16 -8.63 11.65
N TYR A 375 -21.78 -8.10 10.60
CA TYR A 375 -23.04 -7.34 10.68
C TYR A 375 -24.25 -8.19 10.30
N MET A 376 -25.25 -8.23 11.18
CA MET A 376 -26.48 -9.02 11.01
C MET A 376 -27.73 -8.19 11.36
N LEU A 377 -28.90 -8.72 11.01
CA LEU A 377 -30.19 -8.19 11.47
C LEU A 377 -30.86 -9.18 12.42
N ILE A 378 -31.55 -8.71 13.46
CA ILE A 378 -32.51 -9.52 14.22
C ILE A 378 -33.91 -9.08 13.82
N ASP A 379 -34.69 -9.98 13.22
CA ASP A 379 -36.02 -9.69 12.67
C ASP A 379 -37.15 -10.47 13.32
N GLY A 380 -36.86 -11.29 14.33
CA GLY A 380 -37.88 -12.12 14.95
C GLY A 380 -37.40 -12.91 16.15
N TYR A 381 -38.35 -13.59 16.78
CA TYR A 381 -38.08 -14.51 17.88
C TYR A 381 -39.15 -15.61 17.98
N VAL A 382 -38.80 -16.67 18.69
CA VAL A 382 -39.62 -17.83 19.03
C VAL A 382 -39.44 -18.11 20.51
N GLU A 383 -40.55 -18.17 21.26
CA GLU A 383 -40.58 -18.54 22.67
C GLU A 383 -41.19 -19.94 22.82
N SER A 384 -40.57 -20.73 23.68
CA SER A 384 -41.09 -21.98 24.21
C SER A 384 -41.29 -21.87 25.72
N GLU A 385 -41.72 -22.95 26.38
CA GLU A 385 -41.81 -22.97 27.85
C GLU A 385 -40.44 -22.90 28.54
N GLU A 386 -39.38 -23.34 27.87
CA GLU A 386 -38.05 -23.49 28.45
C GLU A 386 -37.05 -22.43 27.94
N GLU A 387 -37.21 -21.98 26.70
CA GLU A 387 -36.18 -21.22 25.98
C GLU A 387 -36.75 -20.20 24.99
N THR A 388 -35.96 -19.17 24.71
CA THR A 388 -36.22 -18.16 23.66
C THR A 388 -35.13 -18.22 22.60
N PHE A 389 -35.55 -18.21 21.34
CA PHE A 389 -34.68 -18.13 20.17
C PHE A 389 -34.94 -16.82 19.42
N PHE A 390 -33.91 -16.19 18.92
CA PHE A 390 -33.97 -15.01 18.07
C PHE A 390 -33.60 -15.39 16.63
N ARG A 391 -34.28 -14.78 15.66
CA ARG A 391 -34.01 -14.98 14.25
C ARG A 391 -33.01 -13.94 13.77
N TYR A 392 -31.83 -14.42 13.41
CA TYR A 392 -30.74 -13.64 12.85
C TYR A 392 -30.74 -13.82 11.35
N VAL A 393 -30.66 -12.71 10.63
CA VAL A 393 -30.63 -12.65 9.16
C VAL A 393 -29.29 -12.06 8.75
N ASN A 394 -28.79 -12.50 7.59
CA ASN A 394 -27.43 -12.22 7.12
C ASN A 394 -26.37 -12.91 7.98
N THR A 395 -26.62 -14.15 8.42
CA THR A 395 -25.64 -14.88 9.22
C THR A 395 -24.33 -15.05 8.47
N ASP A 396 -24.38 -15.23 7.14
CA ASP A 396 -23.23 -15.16 6.23
C ASP A 396 -23.47 -14.13 5.11
N ASN A 397 -22.46 -13.88 4.27
CA ASN A 397 -22.59 -12.97 3.12
C ASN A 397 -23.44 -13.53 1.97
N TYR A 398 -23.99 -14.73 2.10
CA TYR A 398 -24.99 -15.24 1.17
C TYR A 398 -26.40 -14.84 1.58
N GLY A 399 -26.54 -14.11 2.69
CA GLY A 399 -27.83 -13.63 3.18
C GLY A 399 -28.64 -14.70 3.92
N SER A 400 -27.97 -15.74 4.41
CA SER A 400 -28.57 -16.84 5.19
C SER A 400 -29.22 -16.32 6.48
N TYR A 401 -30.09 -17.13 7.09
CA TYR A 401 -30.67 -16.85 8.41
C TYR A 401 -30.55 -18.06 9.33
N GLY A 402 -30.68 -17.83 10.64
CA GLY A 402 -30.73 -18.89 11.65
C GLY A 402 -31.50 -18.45 12.89
N LEU A 403 -32.01 -19.43 13.65
CA LEU A 403 -32.66 -19.21 14.95
C LEU A 403 -31.68 -19.62 16.05
N PHE A 404 -31.17 -18.64 16.79
CA PHE A 404 -30.16 -18.84 17.83
C PHE A 404 -30.78 -18.55 19.19
N ASP A 405 -30.40 -19.30 20.22
CA ASP A 405 -30.92 -19.11 21.57
C ASP A 405 -30.50 -17.74 22.16
N GLU A 406 -31.14 -17.33 23.26
CA GLU A 406 -30.90 -16.03 23.88
C GLU A 406 -29.45 -15.82 24.36
N SER A 407 -28.68 -16.89 24.59
CA SER A 407 -27.25 -16.76 24.95
C SER A 407 -26.45 -16.07 23.86
N PHE A 408 -26.85 -16.22 22.59
CA PHE A 408 -26.18 -15.59 21.46
C PHE A 408 -26.24 -14.06 21.50
N LEU A 409 -27.23 -13.45 22.18
CA LEU A 409 -27.27 -12.00 22.39
C LEU A 409 -26.04 -11.46 23.14
N GLN A 410 -25.38 -12.30 23.96
CA GLN A 410 -24.18 -11.92 24.71
C GLN A 410 -22.96 -11.68 23.82
N THR A 411 -22.99 -12.12 22.57
CA THR A 411 -21.88 -11.99 21.60
C THR A 411 -21.91 -10.65 20.85
N ILE A 412 -23.03 -9.93 20.92
CA ILE A 412 -23.27 -8.67 20.21
C ILE A 412 -22.43 -7.56 20.82
N GLY A 413 -21.55 -6.95 20.03
CA GLY A 413 -20.71 -5.82 20.41
C GLY A 413 -21.44 -4.49 20.46
N SER A 414 -22.28 -4.24 19.46
CA SER A 414 -23.16 -3.06 19.39
C SER A 414 -24.38 -3.34 18.55
N TYR A 415 -25.42 -2.52 18.72
CA TYR A 415 -26.65 -2.62 17.95
C TYR A 415 -27.29 -1.24 17.72
N PHE A 416 -28.01 -1.11 16.61
CA PHE A 416 -28.90 -0.01 16.30
C PHE A 416 -30.35 -0.51 16.32
N VAL A 417 -31.24 0.28 16.90
CA VAL A 417 -32.69 0.05 16.84
C VAL A 417 -33.22 0.84 15.66
N ILE A 418 -33.73 0.15 14.65
CA ILE A 418 -34.26 0.76 13.43
C ILE A 418 -35.78 0.82 13.55
N GLU A 419 -36.27 2.02 13.82
CA GLU A 419 -37.72 2.28 13.87
C GLU A 419 -38.37 2.20 12.49
N PRO A 420 -39.67 1.87 12.42
CA PRO A 420 -40.45 1.98 11.19
C PRO A 420 -40.27 3.34 10.52
N LEU A 421 -40.13 3.29 9.19
CA LEU A 421 -39.91 4.44 8.33
C LEU A 421 -41.16 4.72 7.50
N ASP A 422 -41.40 6.00 7.23
CA ASP A 422 -42.49 6.43 6.36
C ASP A 422 -42.09 6.37 4.87
N ASN A 423 -40.79 6.57 4.59
CA ASN A 423 -40.18 6.50 3.27
C ASN A 423 -38.83 5.79 3.37
N VAL A 424 -38.34 5.30 2.24
CA VAL A 424 -37.04 4.65 2.13
C VAL A 424 -36.44 4.99 0.77
N ARG A 425 -35.11 5.10 0.70
CA ARG A 425 -34.41 5.39 -0.54
C ARG A 425 -34.65 4.29 -1.58
N ASN A 426 -34.95 4.69 -2.80
CA ASN A 426 -34.97 3.80 -3.96
C ASN A 426 -33.66 3.91 -4.72
N MET A 427 -33.42 2.92 -5.57
CA MET A 427 -32.32 2.96 -6.53
C MET A 427 -32.38 4.22 -7.37
N ASP A 428 -31.21 4.79 -7.66
CA ASP A 428 -31.12 5.95 -8.55
C ASP A 428 -31.75 5.63 -9.91
N SER A 429 -32.56 6.56 -10.41
CA SER A 429 -33.22 6.43 -11.71
C SER A 429 -32.24 6.41 -12.89
N THR A 430 -31.02 6.93 -12.73
CA THR A 430 -29.95 6.82 -13.74
C THR A 430 -29.28 5.45 -13.71
N LEU A 431 -29.40 4.68 -12.62
CA LEU A 431 -28.85 3.33 -12.57
C LEU A 431 -29.83 2.32 -13.16
N GLY A 432 -31.10 2.40 -12.78
CA GLY A 432 -32.13 1.56 -13.36
C GLY A 432 -33.49 1.71 -12.69
N VAL A 433 -34.47 0.99 -13.23
CA VAL A 433 -35.84 0.98 -12.71
C VAL A 433 -36.30 -0.45 -12.51
N VAL A 434 -36.77 -0.75 -11.30
CA VAL A 434 -37.42 -2.04 -11.03
C VAL A 434 -38.77 -2.08 -11.75
N LYS A 435 -38.92 -3.06 -12.65
CA LYS A 435 -40.16 -3.37 -13.36
C LYS A 435 -40.80 -4.63 -12.77
N TYR A 436 -42.11 -4.68 -12.88
CA TYR A 436 -42.90 -5.82 -12.48
C TYR A 436 -43.97 -6.08 -13.55
N ASP A 437 -44.14 -7.36 -13.88
CA ASP A 437 -45.33 -7.84 -14.56
C ASP A 437 -46.06 -8.85 -13.66
N MET A 438 -47.07 -9.55 -14.19
CA MET A 438 -47.86 -10.49 -13.41
C MET A 438 -47.11 -11.79 -13.03
N TYR A 439 -45.92 -12.03 -13.57
CA TYR A 439 -45.14 -13.26 -13.40
C TYR A 439 -43.71 -13.03 -12.91
N ASN A 440 -43.12 -11.86 -13.16
CA ASN A 440 -41.71 -11.59 -12.93
C ASN A 440 -41.47 -10.16 -12.41
N THR A 441 -40.43 -10.04 -11.61
CA THR A 441 -39.79 -8.76 -11.25
C THR A 441 -38.40 -8.76 -11.88
N TRP A 442 -38.03 -7.69 -12.56
CA TRP A 442 -36.68 -7.50 -13.10
C TRP A 442 -36.26 -6.04 -12.99
N THR A 443 -34.95 -5.78 -12.99
CA THR A 443 -34.43 -4.43 -13.10
C THR A 443 -34.12 -4.15 -14.57
N GLU A 444 -34.66 -3.05 -15.08
CA GLU A 444 -34.24 -2.47 -16.36
C GLU A 444 -33.13 -1.47 -16.05
N TRP A 445 -31.88 -1.85 -16.34
CA TRP A 445 -30.72 -0.97 -16.21
C TRP A 445 -30.81 0.14 -17.26
N LYS A 446 -30.40 1.35 -16.90
CA LYS A 446 -30.41 2.49 -17.81
C LYS A 446 -29.02 2.63 -18.44
N ASP A 447 -29.00 2.54 -19.76
CA ASP A 447 -27.87 2.67 -20.68
C ASP A 447 -28.50 3.31 -21.92
N SER A 448 -28.56 4.64 -21.91
CA SER A 448 -29.44 5.42 -22.79
C SER A 448 -28.97 5.44 -24.24
N ASP A 449 -27.68 5.25 -24.48
CA ASP A 449 -27.04 5.29 -25.79
C ASP A 449 -26.54 3.91 -26.26
N GLY A 450 -26.45 2.93 -25.38
CA GLY A 450 -26.18 1.53 -25.69
C GLY A 450 -24.70 1.20 -25.84
N ASP A 451 -23.81 2.01 -25.25
CA ASP A 451 -22.36 1.83 -25.24
C ASP A 451 -21.89 0.78 -24.21
N GLY A 452 -22.80 0.39 -23.30
CA GLY A 452 -22.56 -0.58 -22.25
C GLY A 452 -21.98 0.02 -20.96
N LEU A 453 -22.00 1.34 -20.80
CA LEU A 453 -21.97 2.05 -19.54
C LEU A 453 -23.40 2.23 -19.01
N THR A 454 -23.53 2.45 -17.70
CA THR A 454 -24.84 2.83 -17.15
C THR A 454 -24.91 4.35 -17.09
N ASP A 455 -26.08 4.97 -17.29
CA ASP A 455 -26.22 6.42 -17.14
C ASP A 455 -25.74 6.90 -15.76
N PHE A 456 -25.84 6.04 -14.73
CA PHE A 456 -25.27 6.32 -13.42
C PHE A 456 -23.74 6.44 -13.45
N ASP A 457 -23.05 5.53 -14.13
CA ASP A 457 -21.60 5.60 -14.30
C ASP A 457 -21.22 6.86 -15.09
N GLU A 458 -21.92 7.14 -16.19
CA GLU A 458 -21.67 8.31 -17.03
C GLU A 458 -21.94 9.63 -16.30
N ILE A 459 -23.00 9.72 -15.48
CA ILE A 459 -23.40 10.98 -14.84
C ILE A 459 -22.74 11.18 -13.47
N GLU A 460 -22.68 10.15 -12.63
CA GLU A 460 -22.29 10.26 -11.22
C GLU A 460 -20.84 9.85 -10.93
N ARG A 461 -20.17 9.14 -11.87
CA ARG A 461 -18.82 8.61 -11.67
C ARG A 461 -17.80 9.16 -12.66
N PHE A 462 -17.98 8.92 -13.96
CA PHE A 462 -16.98 9.22 -15.00
C PHE A 462 -17.24 10.55 -15.71
N HIS A 463 -18.47 11.07 -15.64
CA HIS A 463 -18.85 12.37 -16.22
C HIS A 463 -18.77 12.45 -17.77
N THR A 464 -18.76 11.30 -18.44
CA THR A 464 -18.72 11.14 -19.91
C THR A 464 -19.94 11.79 -20.59
N CYS A 465 -21.14 11.72 -20.00
CA CYS A 465 -22.33 12.42 -20.52
C CYS A 465 -22.30 13.97 -20.46
N SER A 466 -21.16 14.64 -20.25
CA SER A 466 -21.14 16.09 -20.04
C SER A 466 -19.87 16.83 -20.50
N GLY A 467 -19.81 17.22 -21.77
CA GLY A 467 -18.90 18.29 -22.22
C GLY A 467 -19.12 19.68 -21.56
N LEU A 468 -20.07 19.83 -20.60
CA LEU A 468 -20.33 21.07 -19.83
C LEU A 468 -20.99 20.79 -18.45
N PRO A 469 -20.79 21.65 -17.42
CA PRO A 469 -21.09 21.38 -16.00
C PRO A 469 -22.56 21.54 -15.57
N ALA A 470 -23.55 21.18 -16.40
CA ALA A 470 -24.97 21.37 -16.06
C ALA A 470 -25.79 20.07 -16.15
N TYR A 471 -26.34 19.67 -14.99
CA TYR A 471 -27.17 18.49 -14.73
C TYR A 471 -28.52 18.56 -15.49
N ASP A 472 -28.60 17.91 -16.64
CA ASP A 472 -29.87 17.59 -17.31
C ASP A 472 -29.88 16.07 -17.63
N PRO A 473 -30.74 15.26 -16.98
CA PRO A 473 -30.77 13.80 -17.14
C PRO A 473 -31.35 13.32 -18.48
N ASP A 474 -31.81 14.21 -19.36
CA ASP A 474 -32.28 13.90 -20.73
C ASP A 474 -31.20 14.20 -21.82
N TYR A 475 -29.93 14.41 -21.45
CA TYR A 475 -28.97 15.23 -22.21
C TYR A 475 -27.78 14.53 -22.90
N CYS A 476 -27.69 13.20 -22.95
CA CYS A 476 -26.61 12.50 -23.72
C CYS A 476 -26.86 12.56 -25.26
N VAL A 477 -27.34 13.69 -25.79
CA VAL A 477 -27.72 13.90 -27.20
C VAL A 477 -27.00 15.13 -27.75
N GLY A 478 -25.78 14.96 -28.31
CA GLY A 478 -25.08 16.05 -29.00
C GLY A 478 -23.57 15.89 -29.21
N VAL A 479 -22.94 15.01 -28.44
CA VAL A 479 -21.62 14.40 -28.70
C VAL A 479 -21.88 12.94 -29.11
N ASP A 480 -20.93 12.25 -29.74
CA ASP A 480 -21.07 10.79 -29.87
C ASP A 480 -21.06 10.26 -28.43
N PRO A 481 -22.18 9.79 -27.88
CA PRO A 481 -22.24 9.45 -26.46
C PRO A 481 -21.36 8.25 -26.11
N GLN A 482 -20.90 7.51 -27.13
CA GLN A 482 -19.91 6.44 -27.02
C GLN A 482 -18.48 6.96 -26.87
N ASP A 483 -18.19 8.20 -27.30
CA ASP A 483 -16.85 8.81 -27.44
C ASP A 483 -16.98 10.29 -27.07
N SER A 484 -16.95 10.56 -25.76
CA SER A 484 -17.39 11.81 -25.15
C SER A 484 -16.48 12.99 -25.44
N ASP A 485 -15.23 12.74 -25.81
CA ASP A 485 -14.34 13.77 -26.30
C ASP A 485 -14.27 13.80 -27.84
N GLY A 486 -14.65 12.74 -28.56
CA GLY A 486 -14.72 12.67 -30.01
C GLY A 486 -13.35 12.47 -30.67
N ASP A 487 -12.45 11.72 -30.05
CA ASP A 487 -11.12 11.39 -30.57
C ASP A 487 -11.07 10.08 -31.39
N GLY A 488 -12.15 9.29 -31.34
CA GLY A 488 -12.33 8.03 -32.05
C GLY A 488 -12.13 6.77 -31.22
N VAL A 489 -11.99 6.86 -29.88
CA VAL A 489 -12.01 5.73 -28.94
C VAL A 489 -13.30 5.77 -28.11
N ASP A 490 -13.89 4.61 -27.84
CA ASP A 490 -15.10 4.56 -27.03
C ASP A 490 -14.77 4.78 -25.54
N ASP A 491 -15.50 5.60 -24.80
CA ASP A 491 -15.28 5.93 -23.38
C ASP A 491 -15.08 4.68 -22.52
N LYS A 492 -15.88 3.64 -22.78
CA LYS A 492 -15.77 2.37 -22.08
C LYS A 492 -14.45 1.65 -22.34
N ASP A 493 -13.95 1.71 -23.57
CA ASP A 493 -12.66 1.13 -23.95
C ASP A 493 -11.51 1.89 -23.29
N GLU A 494 -11.64 3.20 -23.12
CA GLU A 494 -10.69 4.03 -22.38
C GLU A 494 -10.72 3.74 -20.88
N ILE A 495 -11.92 3.69 -20.29
CA ILE A 495 -12.09 3.29 -18.89
C ILE A 495 -11.49 1.90 -18.65
N TYR A 496 -11.69 0.98 -19.59
CA TYR A 496 -11.11 -0.34 -19.55
C TYR A 496 -9.58 -0.29 -19.69
N SER A 497 -9.03 0.55 -20.57
CA SER A 497 -7.60 0.64 -20.85
C SER A 497 -6.80 0.98 -19.58
N TYR A 498 -7.15 2.05 -18.86
CA TYR A 498 -6.46 2.39 -17.63
C TYR A 498 -6.78 1.41 -16.50
N THR A 499 -7.98 0.81 -16.50
CA THR A 499 -8.31 -0.27 -15.55
C THR A 499 -7.31 -1.42 -15.65
N ILE A 500 -6.98 -1.89 -16.86
CA ILE A 500 -6.04 -3.01 -17.04
C ILE A 500 -4.56 -2.59 -16.97
N LEU A 501 -4.24 -1.33 -17.29
CA LEU A 501 -2.88 -0.79 -17.24
C LEU A 501 -2.43 -0.47 -15.82
N GLU A 502 -3.36 -0.09 -14.94
CA GLU A 502 -3.07 0.22 -13.54
C GLU A 502 -2.89 -1.03 -12.70
N LYS A 503 -1.62 -1.35 -12.47
CA LYS A 503 -1.22 -2.44 -11.58
C LYS A 503 -1.23 -1.96 -10.14
N SER A 504 -2.23 -2.38 -9.37
CA SER A 504 -2.22 -2.14 -7.93
C SER A 504 -1.14 -2.97 -7.21
N ARG A 505 -0.70 -2.47 -6.05
CA ARG A 505 0.36 -3.09 -5.23
C ARG A 505 -0.20 -3.67 -3.94
N LEU A 506 -1.09 -4.65 -4.01
CA LEU A 506 -1.46 -5.45 -2.85
C LEU A 506 -1.18 -6.93 -3.11
N ASN A 507 -0.39 -7.54 -2.22
CA ASN A 507 -0.03 -8.95 -2.25
C ASN A 507 -1.07 -9.72 -1.44
N LEU A 508 -2.00 -10.39 -2.11
CA LEU A 508 -2.97 -11.29 -1.51
C LEU A 508 -2.84 -12.67 -2.15
N ASN A 509 -1.97 -13.51 -1.59
CA ASN A 509 -1.89 -14.95 -1.86
C ASN A 509 -3.17 -15.72 -1.44
N SER A 510 -4.36 -15.10 -1.41
CA SER A 510 -5.34 -15.43 -0.37
C SER A 510 -6.84 -15.38 -0.67
N ALA A 511 -7.30 -15.38 -1.93
CA ALA A 511 -8.71 -15.02 -2.18
C ALA A 511 -9.57 -15.89 -3.13
N TYR A 512 -9.07 -16.93 -3.82
CA TYR A 512 -9.95 -17.67 -4.77
C TYR A 512 -9.82 -19.22 -4.73
N PRO A 513 -10.94 -19.97 -4.57
CA PRO A 513 -10.96 -21.43 -4.57
C PRO A 513 -11.41 -21.98 -5.94
N GLY A 514 -10.53 -21.92 -6.94
CA GLY A 514 -10.75 -22.51 -8.27
C GLY A 514 -9.67 -23.53 -8.64
N PRO A 515 -9.89 -24.39 -9.65
CA PRO A 515 -8.92 -25.41 -10.10
C PRO A 515 -7.75 -24.85 -10.92
N PHE A 516 -7.55 -23.53 -10.94
CA PHE A 516 -6.50 -22.85 -11.69
C PHE A 516 -5.30 -22.54 -10.78
N ASP A 517 -4.09 -22.69 -11.30
CA ASP A 517 -2.83 -22.37 -10.60
C ASP A 517 -2.67 -20.84 -10.50
N LEU A 518 -3.01 -20.27 -9.34
CA LEU A 518 -3.04 -18.83 -9.08
C LEU A 518 -1.67 -18.22 -8.73
N ASN A 519 -0.57 -19.00 -8.77
CA ASN A 519 0.79 -18.43 -8.60
C ASN A 519 1.17 -17.42 -9.71
N GLN A 520 0.34 -17.30 -10.74
CA GLN A 520 0.46 -16.33 -11.83
C GLN A 520 -0.58 -15.20 -11.77
N MET A 521 -1.50 -15.21 -10.79
CA MET A 521 -2.61 -14.26 -10.71
C MET A 521 -2.54 -13.43 -9.43
N GLN A 522 -2.02 -12.20 -9.56
CA GLN A 522 -1.94 -11.19 -8.51
C GLN A 522 -3.31 -10.53 -8.30
N VAL A 523 -4.16 -11.03 -7.40
CA VAL A 523 -5.43 -10.34 -7.15
C VAL A 523 -5.23 -9.00 -6.45
N ILE A 524 -5.92 -8.02 -7.03
CA ILE A 524 -5.82 -6.58 -6.90
C ILE A 524 -6.74 -6.09 -5.78
N ALA A 525 -6.19 -5.31 -4.84
CA ALA A 525 -6.99 -4.24 -4.23
C ALA A 525 -6.66 -3.00 -5.05
N GLY A 526 -7.64 -2.52 -5.80
CA GLY A 526 -7.51 -1.68 -6.99
C GLY A 526 -6.75 -0.36 -6.89
N ILE A 527 -7.07 0.47 -7.85
CA ILE A 527 -6.34 1.67 -8.21
C ILE A 527 -6.35 2.64 -7.02
N GLU A 528 -5.17 2.91 -6.44
CA GLU A 528 -5.03 3.91 -5.36
C GLU A 528 -4.74 5.33 -5.91
N SER A 529 -4.38 5.44 -7.19
CA SER A 529 -3.96 6.68 -7.84
C SER A 529 -4.46 6.71 -9.29
N GLU A 530 -5.07 7.81 -9.72
CA GLU A 530 -5.64 8.03 -11.06
C GLU A 530 -4.58 8.25 -12.14
N TYR A 531 -3.42 7.60 -12.03
CA TYR A 531 -2.23 7.95 -12.82
C TYR A 531 -2.36 7.59 -14.30
N MET A 532 -3.01 6.46 -14.63
CA MET A 532 -3.27 6.12 -16.03
C MET A 532 -4.61 6.64 -16.51
N ALA A 533 -5.43 7.17 -15.61
CA ALA A 533 -6.65 7.85 -16.00
C ALA A 533 -6.35 9.29 -16.43
N ASP A 534 -5.27 9.93 -15.95
CA ASP A 534 -4.82 11.29 -16.32
C ASP A 534 -3.32 11.20 -16.61
N VAL A 535 -2.98 10.70 -17.81
CA VAL A 535 -1.64 10.22 -18.17
C VAL A 535 -0.64 11.37 -18.29
N ASP A 536 -1.06 12.53 -18.80
CA ASP A 536 -0.24 13.74 -18.92
C ASP A 536 -0.31 14.68 -17.70
N GLY A 537 -1.29 14.49 -16.81
CA GLY A 537 -1.47 15.25 -15.58
C GLY A 537 -2.13 16.61 -15.79
N ASP A 538 -2.84 16.83 -16.89
CA ASP A 538 -3.54 18.09 -17.17
C ASP A 538 -4.86 18.25 -16.39
N GLY A 539 -5.32 17.17 -15.74
CA GLY A 539 -6.52 17.11 -14.91
C GLY A 539 -7.78 16.68 -15.65
N LEU A 540 -7.67 16.29 -16.91
CA LEU A 540 -8.68 15.54 -17.65
C LEU A 540 -8.43 14.03 -17.48
N ARG A 541 -9.50 13.26 -17.63
CA ARG A 541 -9.40 11.80 -17.61
C ARG A 541 -9.36 11.32 -19.05
N ALA A 542 -8.77 10.16 -19.32
CA ALA A 542 -8.65 9.58 -20.65
C ALA A 542 -10.01 9.61 -21.38
N GLU A 543 -11.08 9.16 -20.73
CA GLU A 543 -12.44 9.20 -21.31
C GLU A 543 -13.04 10.61 -21.54
N LEU A 544 -12.25 11.66 -21.33
CA LEU A 544 -12.57 13.08 -21.48
C LEU A 544 -11.41 13.85 -22.13
N ASP A 545 -10.33 13.18 -22.52
CA ASP A 545 -9.08 13.76 -23.00
C ASP A 545 -8.67 13.18 -24.34
N LYS A 546 -8.81 14.04 -25.36
CA LYS A 546 -8.61 13.68 -26.77
C LYS A 546 -7.20 13.21 -27.12
N ASP A 547 -6.23 13.51 -26.26
CA ASP A 547 -4.79 13.34 -26.45
C ASP A 547 -4.23 12.99 -25.07
N SER A 548 -4.62 11.82 -24.55
CA SER A 548 -4.37 11.37 -23.18
C SER A 548 -2.89 11.45 -22.80
N ASP A 549 -1.99 11.31 -23.79
CA ASP A 549 -0.55 11.36 -23.58
C ASP A 549 0.15 12.64 -24.05
N GLY A 550 -0.62 13.65 -24.45
CA GLY A 550 -0.16 14.99 -24.79
C GLY A 550 0.85 15.05 -25.94
N ASP A 551 0.92 14.03 -26.79
CA ASP A 551 1.88 13.93 -27.90
C ASP A 551 1.44 14.69 -29.17
N SER A 552 0.25 15.31 -29.13
CA SER A 552 -0.43 16.01 -30.22
C SER A 552 -1.03 15.11 -31.31
N LEU A 553 -1.18 13.82 -31.05
CA LEU A 553 -2.03 12.90 -31.80
C LEU A 553 -3.30 12.62 -31.00
N LEU A 554 -4.42 12.46 -31.70
CA LEU A 554 -5.66 12.07 -31.04
C LEU A 554 -5.59 10.59 -30.67
N ASP A 555 -6.19 10.14 -29.57
CA ASP A 555 -5.98 8.76 -29.10
C ASP A 555 -6.44 7.72 -30.11
N GLY A 556 -7.57 7.97 -30.80
CA GLY A 556 -8.07 7.12 -31.88
C GLY A 556 -7.16 7.04 -33.12
N VAL A 557 -6.16 7.92 -33.23
CA VAL A 557 -5.14 7.94 -34.29
C VAL A 557 -3.77 7.49 -33.77
N ASP A 558 -3.48 7.74 -32.50
CA ASP A 558 -2.22 7.38 -31.88
C ASP A 558 -2.10 5.85 -31.77
N PRO A 559 -1.03 5.23 -32.29
CA PRO A 559 -0.72 3.84 -31.98
C PRO A 559 -0.42 3.56 -30.49
N ASN A 560 -0.14 4.57 -29.65
CA ASN A 560 0.17 4.39 -28.23
C ASN A 560 -0.45 5.48 -27.31
N PRO A 561 -1.78 5.69 -27.31
CA PRO A 561 -2.46 6.86 -26.69
C PRO A 561 -2.25 7.05 -25.19
N TYR A 562 -1.70 6.04 -24.52
CA TYR A 562 -1.44 6.06 -23.08
C TYR A 562 0.07 5.99 -22.78
N ASN A 563 0.90 6.43 -23.72
CA ASN A 563 2.36 6.33 -23.66
C ASN A 563 3.01 7.70 -23.57
N TYR A 564 2.79 8.38 -22.46
CA TYR A 564 3.34 9.71 -22.18
C TYR A 564 4.84 9.79 -22.46
N ASP A 565 5.19 10.36 -23.62
CA ASP A 565 6.56 10.67 -23.95
C ASP A 565 6.88 12.06 -23.37
N PHE A 566 7.02 12.10 -22.03
CA PHE A 566 7.19 13.29 -21.16
C PHE A 566 8.15 14.39 -21.67
N LEU A 567 8.95 14.15 -22.70
CA LEU A 567 10.08 14.98 -23.06
C LEU A 567 10.25 15.13 -24.57
N GLY A 568 9.44 15.99 -25.18
CA GLY A 568 9.93 16.77 -26.33
C GLY A 568 11.25 17.45 -25.92
N ALA A 569 12.35 17.20 -26.64
CA ALA A 569 13.70 17.59 -26.22
C ALA A 569 13.80 19.07 -25.79
N VAL A 570 13.83 19.32 -24.46
CA VAL A 570 13.88 20.66 -23.90
C VAL A 570 15.32 21.18 -23.97
N SER A 571 15.50 22.32 -24.63
CA SER A 571 16.76 23.06 -24.54
C SER A 571 16.75 23.90 -23.26
N LEU A 572 17.51 23.48 -22.25
CA LEU A 572 17.63 24.21 -20.97
C LEU A 572 18.61 25.39 -21.07
N GLU A 573 18.47 26.38 -20.18
CA GLU A 573 19.44 27.47 -20.07
C GLU A 573 20.79 26.98 -19.49
N GLU A 574 21.80 27.86 -19.48
CA GLU A 574 23.13 27.53 -18.98
C GLU A 574 23.09 27.23 -17.47
N ASN A 575 23.65 26.07 -17.08
CA ASN A 575 23.68 25.57 -15.70
C ASN A 575 22.31 25.26 -15.05
N GLU A 576 21.30 24.97 -15.85
CA GLU A 576 20.00 24.49 -15.38
C GLU A 576 19.86 22.96 -15.49
N LEU A 577 19.00 22.41 -14.63
CA LEU A 577 18.63 21.00 -14.64
C LEU A 577 17.14 20.87 -15.01
N PRO A 578 16.74 19.77 -15.67
CA PRO A 578 15.33 19.53 -15.99
C PRO A 578 14.49 19.50 -14.71
N GLU A 579 13.33 20.17 -14.67
CA GLU A 579 12.53 20.32 -13.45
C GLU A 579 12.04 18.98 -12.86
N ASP A 580 11.85 17.97 -13.69
CA ASP A 580 11.41 16.63 -13.33
C ASP A 580 12.54 15.74 -12.78
N VAL A 581 13.81 16.07 -13.06
CA VAL A 581 14.96 15.24 -12.70
C VAL A 581 15.54 15.59 -11.34
N VAL A 582 15.39 14.67 -10.39
CA VAL A 582 15.97 14.79 -9.04
C VAL A 582 17.44 14.37 -9.01
N LEU A 583 17.82 13.31 -9.74
CA LEU A 583 19.19 12.78 -9.77
C LEU A 583 19.65 12.59 -11.21
N TYR A 584 20.68 13.34 -11.61
CA TYR A 584 21.28 13.28 -12.94
C TYR A 584 22.77 12.93 -12.84
N ALA A 585 23.14 11.71 -13.20
CA ALA A 585 24.53 11.28 -13.25
C ALA A 585 25.09 11.29 -14.69
N ARG A 586 26.26 11.90 -14.90
CA ARG A 586 26.97 11.78 -16.18
C ARG A 586 27.51 10.38 -16.43
N GLU A 587 27.93 9.74 -15.35
CA GLU A 587 28.34 8.35 -15.33
C GLU A 587 27.35 7.60 -14.42
N ARG A 588 27.82 7.05 -13.31
CA ARG A 588 27.07 6.06 -12.55
C ARG A 588 26.14 6.68 -11.50
N LEU A 589 24.90 6.21 -11.48
CA LEU A 589 23.92 6.47 -10.43
C LEU A 589 23.71 5.21 -9.58
N ARG A 590 23.81 5.34 -8.25
CA ARG A 590 23.46 4.28 -7.29
C ARG A 590 22.50 4.82 -6.25
N VAL A 591 21.33 4.22 -6.14
CA VAL A 591 20.36 4.49 -5.08
C VAL A 591 20.25 3.23 -4.25
N ASN A 592 20.79 3.25 -3.03
CA ASN A 592 20.85 2.06 -2.16
C ASN A 592 19.51 1.80 -1.46
N ASP A 593 19.46 0.72 -0.68
CA ASP A 593 18.24 0.17 -0.09
C ASP A 593 17.40 1.18 0.73
N GLY A 594 16.08 1.11 0.57
CA GLY A 594 15.10 1.82 1.39
C GLY A 594 15.02 3.32 1.14
N CYS A 595 15.68 3.83 0.10
CA CYS A 595 15.51 5.22 -0.29
C CYS A 595 14.10 5.46 -0.83
N THR A 596 13.47 6.53 -0.36
CA THR A 596 12.19 7.00 -0.91
C THR A 596 12.43 8.26 -1.73
N CYS A 597 11.55 8.50 -2.68
CA CYS A 597 11.56 9.69 -3.50
C CYS A 597 10.13 10.16 -3.75
N ILE A 598 9.90 11.44 -3.50
CA ILE A 598 8.64 12.13 -3.69
C ILE A 598 8.86 13.16 -4.80
N GLY A 599 8.18 12.96 -5.94
CA GLY A 599 8.21 13.88 -7.06
C GLY A 599 7.25 15.07 -6.88
N GLN A 600 7.13 15.90 -7.92
CA GLN A 600 6.16 16.99 -7.94
C GLN A 600 4.80 16.48 -8.44
N TYR A 601 3.70 17.06 -7.95
CA TYR A 601 2.33 16.83 -8.46
C TYR A 601 1.92 15.36 -8.64
N SER A 602 2.35 14.46 -7.74
CA SER A 602 2.10 13.01 -7.82
C SER A 602 2.87 12.26 -8.91
N VAL A 603 3.72 12.94 -9.69
CA VAL A 603 4.59 12.33 -10.71
C VAL A 603 5.73 11.54 -10.04
N PRO A 604 6.12 10.36 -10.55
CA PRO A 604 7.30 9.64 -10.08
C PRO A 604 8.58 10.47 -10.22
N CYS A 605 9.52 10.30 -9.30
CA CYS A 605 10.84 10.92 -9.45
C CYS A 605 11.55 10.45 -10.72
N VAL A 606 12.23 11.36 -11.42
CA VAL A 606 13.04 11.02 -12.59
C VAL A 606 14.53 10.88 -12.22
N TYR A 607 15.11 9.76 -12.63
CA TYR A 607 16.52 9.42 -12.46
C TYR A 607 17.19 9.28 -13.83
N ALA A 608 18.31 9.98 -14.03
CA ALA A 608 19.04 9.96 -15.29
C ALA A 608 20.49 9.50 -15.12
N SER A 609 20.95 8.65 -16.04
CA SER A 609 22.36 8.27 -16.17
C SER A 609 22.81 8.25 -17.63
N GLU A 610 23.84 9.02 -17.94
CA GLU A 610 24.48 9.04 -19.26
C GLU A 610 25.62 8.02 -19.41
N ASP A 611 25.85 7.17 -18.42
CA ASP A 611 26.92 6.18 -18.47
C ASP A 611 26.80 5.31 -19.74
N THR A 612 27.95 4.97 -20.31
CA THR A 612 28.08 4.00 -21.42
C THR A 612 29.26 3.05 -21.19
N VAL A 613 29.93 3.15 -20.04
CA VAL A 613 31.24 2.53 -19.78
C VAL A 613 31.13 1.37 -18.80
N PHE A 614 30.32 1.49 -17.75
CA PHE A 614 30.21 0.44 -16.72
C PHE A 614 29.30 -0.71 -17.18
N ASN A 615 29.14 -1.74 -16.35
CA ASN A 615 28.15 -2.79 -16.65
C ASN A 615 26.72 -2.29 -16.46
N TYR A 616 26.52 -1.33 -15.54
CA TYR A 616 25.23 -0.74 -15.22
C TYR A 616 25.41 0.76 -14.98
N GLY A 617 24.64 1.58 -15.71
CA GLY A 617 24.60 3.03 -15.52
C GLY A 617 23.81 3.41 -14.26
N VAL A 618 22.71 2.69 -14.00
CA VAL A 618 21.89 2.87 -12.80
C VAL A 618 21.87 1.59 -11.98
N THR A 619 22.01 1.71 -10.66
CA THR A 619 21.80 0.63 -9.70
C THR A 619 20.79 1.06 -8.66
N LEU A 620 19.67 0.33 -8.55
CA LEU A 620 18.61 0.54 -7.57
C LEU A 620 18.61 -0.61 -6.56
N GLY A 621 18.67 -0.25 -5.29
CA GLY A 621 18.67 -1.17 -4.15
C GLY A 621 17.29 -1.74 -3.82
N VAL A 622 17.24 -2.51 -2.74
CA VAL A 622 16.02 -3.12 -2.19
C VAL A 622 15.09 -2.03 -1.64
N ASN A 623 13.76 -2.16 -1.81
CA ASN A 623 12.77 -1.20 -1.30
C ASN A 623 12.93 0.26 -1.76
N THR A 624 13.60 0.55 -2.89
CA THR A 624 13.65 1.91 -3.42
C THR A 624 12.30 2.34 -4.01
N SER A 625 11.97 3.64 -3.85
CA SER A 625 11.03 4.41 -4.67
C SER A 625 10.77 3.86 -6.08
N GLY A 626 9.53 3.70 -6.55
CA GLY A 626 9.29 3.66 -8.00
C GLY A 626 9.75 4.99 -8.60
N ALA A 627 10.48 4.93 -9.70
CA ALA A 627 11.05 6.08 -10.39
C ALA A 627 11.01 5.85 -11.90
N LEU A 628 10.92 6.93 -12.66
CA LEU A 628 11.15 6.93 -14.10
C LEU A 628 12.67 7.01 -14.33
N VAL A 629 13.23 5.99 -14.98
CA VAL A 629 14.68 5.85 -15.14
C VAL A 629 15.07 6.04 -16.60
N HIS A 630 15.94 6.99 -16.87
CA HIS A 630 16.53 7.24 -18.18
C HIS A 630 17.99 6.78 -18.16
N SER A 631 18.36 5.83 -19.02
CA SER A 631 19.71 5.30 -19.03
C SER A 631 20.26 5.04 -20.43
N LYS A 632 21.53 5.41 -20.65
CA LYS A 632 22.31 5.04 -21.84
C LYS A 632 23.02 3.68 -21.71
N ASN A 633 22.84 2.98 -20.58
CA ASN A 633 23.45 1.68 -20.28
C ASN A 633 22.48 0.80 -19.48
N ASN A 634 22.87 -0.42 -19.15
CA ASN A 634 22.00 -1.34 -18.41
C ASN A 634 21.59 -0.75 -17.06
N VAL A 635 20.42 -1.14 -16.59
CA VAL A 635 19.91 -0.80 -15.27
C VAL A 635 19.87 -2.05 -14.42
N PHE A 636 20.43 -2.01 -13.21
CA PHE A 636 20.35 -3.11 -12.26
C PHE A 636 19.36 -2.76 -11.15
N ILE A 637 18.34 -3.61 -10.98
CA ILE A 637 17.25 -3.41 -10.03
C ILE A 637 17.24 -4.59 -9.07
N GLN A 638 17.62 -4.35 -7.82
CA GLN A 638 17.57 -5.35 -6.73
C GLN A 638 16.19 -5.44 -6.06
N SER A 639 15.25 -4.56 -6.44
CA SER A 639 13.98 -4.33 -5.75
C SER A 639 13.15 -5.59 -5.48
N ASN A 640 12.46 -5.58 -4.34
CA ASN A 640 11.65 -6.62 -3.73
C ASN A 640 10.28 -6.07 -3.22
N ARG A 641 9.90 -4.87 -3.66
CA ARG A 641 8.53 -4.34 -3.55
C ARG A 641 7.79 -4.51 -4.88
N ALA A 642 6.46 -4.42 -4.87
CA ALA A 642 5.61 -4.40 -6.06
C ALA A 642 5.84 -3.16 -6.97
N ASN A 643 7.01 -2.52 -6.89
CA ASN A 643 7.31 -1.31 -7.61
C ASN A 643 7.50 -1.57 -9.10
N THR A 644 6.67 -0.93 -9.93
CA THR A 644 6.89 -0.81 -11.36
C THR A 644 7.94 0.26 -11.58
N PHE A 645 8.99 -0.09 -12.31
CA PHE A 645 9.96 0.87 -12.83
C PHE A 645 9.70 1.04 -14.30
N PHE A 646 9.69 2.28 -14.74
CA PHE A 646 9.69 2.66 -16.14
C PHE A 646 11.14 2.94 -16.50
N VAL A 647 11.68 2.20 -17.47
CA VAL A 647 13.06 2.33 -17.91
C VAL A 647 13.10 2.71 -19.38
N ASN A 648 13.54 3.93 -19.65
CA ASN A 648 13.81 4.45 -20.97
C ASN A 648 15.28 4.24 -21.31
N PHE A 649 15.58 3.28 -22.20
CA PHE A 649 16.92 3.06 -22.73
C PHE A 649 17.17 3.95 -23.95
N TYR A 650 18.31 4.62 -23.97
CA TYR A 650 18.76 5.46 -25.08
C TYR A 650 20.05 4.88 -25.66
N GLY A 651 19.93 3.78 -26.40
CA GLY A 651 21.07 2.93 -26.74
C GLY A 651 20.73 1.75 -27.65
N ASP A 652 21.64 0.78 -27.71
CA ASP A 652 21.41 -0.50 -28.40
C ASP A 652 20.21 -1.23 -27.76
N GLU A 653 19.37 -1.89 -28.57
CA GLU A 653 18.25 -2.74 -28.10
C GLU A 653 18.70 -3.91 -27.21
N LYS A 654 20.00 -4.19 -27.14
CA LYS A 654 20.60 -5.16 -26.19
C LYS A 654 20.70 -4.66 -24.76
N LEU A 655 20.50 -3.36 -24.52
CA LEU A 655 20.44 -2.84 -23.17
C LEU A 655 19.28 -3.50 -22.43
N ARG A 656 19.46 -3.74 -21.14
CA ARG A 656 18.45 -4.44 -20.36
C ARG A 656 18.35 -3.92 -18.94
N ALA A 657 17.15 -4.05 -18.41
CA ALA A 657 16.90 -3.90 -16.99
C ALA A 657 17.07 -5.28 -16.33
N ASP A 658 18.22 -5.50 -15.71
CA ASP A 658 18.48 -6.73 -14.96
C ASP A 658 17.79 -6.62 -13.60
N ARG A 659 16.63 -7.28 -13.51
CA ARG A 659 15.78 -7.27 -12.33
C ARG A 659 15.80 -8.64 -11.66
N GLN A 660 16.15 -8.67 -10.36
CA GLN A 660 16.35 -9.94 -9.64
C GLN A 660 15.05 -10.66 -9.23
N ASP A 661 13.90 -9.98 -9.23
CA ASP A 661 12.60 -10.52 -8.80
C ASP A 661 11.74 -11.07 -9.96
N GLU A 662 12.28 -11.08 -11.19
CA GLU A 662 11.61 -11.51 -12.44
C GLU A 662 10.28 -10.77 -12.76
N LYS A 663 9.96 -9.69 -12.05
CA LYS A 663 8.75 -8.90 -12.32
C LYS A 663 8.91 -8.04 -13.56
N ALA A 664 7.78 -7.73 -14.19
CA ALA A 664 7.74 -6.86 -15.35
C ALA A 664 8.37 -5.50 -15.01
N THR A 665 9.36 -5.11 -15.82
CA THR A 665 9.84 -3.74 -15.92
C THR A 665 9.29 -3.22 -17.23
N ILE A 666 8.66 -2.04 -17.20
CA ILE A 666 8.21 -1.41 -18.44
C ILE A 666 9.46 -0.80 -19.05
N VAL A 667 9.88 -1.36 -20.18
CA VAL A 667 11.11 -0.97 -20.87
C VAL A 667 10.74 -0.40 -22.22
N GLN A 668 11.26 0.79 -22.50
CA GLN A 668 11.18 1.41 -23.82
C GLN A 668 12.58 1.64 -24.36
N TYR A 669 12.74 1.40 -25.66
CA TYR A 669 13.98 1.67 -26.36
C TYR A 669 13.79 2.88 -27.26
N LYS A 670 14.65 3.87 -27.09
CA LYS A 670 14.62 5.14 -27.82
C LYS A 670 15.95 5.35 -28.54
N ASP A 671 15.94 6.05 -29.67
CA ASP A 671 17.17 6.41 -30.39
C ASP A 671 18.07 7.23 -29.43
N PRO A 672 19.38 6.95 -29.33
CA PRO A 672 20.31 7.76 -28.53
C PRO A 672 20.25 9.27 -28.81
N LYS A 673 19.85 9.68 -30.02
CA LYS A 673 19.65 11.09 -30.40
C LYS A 673 18.44 11.73 -29.75
N HIS A 674 17.48 10.93 -29.28
CA HIS A 674 16.31 11.37 -28.53
C HIS A 674 16.59 11.47 -27.03
N TRP A 675 17.86 11.42 -26.59
CA TRP A 675 18.19 11.73 -25.20
C TRP A 675 17.58 13.10 -24.84
N PRO A 676 16.66 13.15 -23.86
CA PRO A 676 15.69 14.24 -23.78
C PRO A 676 16.29 15.56 -23.32
N TRP A 677 17.48 15.49 -22.69
CA TRP A 677 18.11 16.66 -22.09
C TRP A 677 19.43 16.98 -22.77
N LYS A 678 19.57 18.22 -23.25
CA LYS A 678 20.86 18.75 -23.69
C LYS A 678 21.39 19.72 -22.63
N LEU A 679 22.01 19.19 -21.58
CA LEU A 679 22.53 20.00 -20.49
C LEU A 679 23.68 20.90 -20.97
N ASN A 680 23.57 22.20 -20.71
CA ASN A 680 24.63 23.18 -20.94
C ASN A 680 25.29 23.55 -19.60
N ILE A 681 26.04 22.62 -19.00
CA ILE A 681 26.75 22.87 -17.74
C ILE A 681 28.13 23.45 -18.01
N ASN A 682 28.27 24.77 -17.88
CA ASN A 682 29.53 25.49 -17.98
C ASN A 682 29.81 26.21 -16.66
N LEU A 683 30.73 25.66 -15.88
CA LEU A 683 31.13 26.27 -14.63
C LEU A 683 32.03 27.51 -14.87
N PRO A 684 31.63 28.73 -14.43
CA PRO A 684 32.39 29.95 -14.68
C PRO A 684 33.76 29.95 -14.00
N VAL A 685 34.78 30.47 -14.68
CA VAL A 685 36.12 30.62 -14.06
C VAL A 685 36.10 31.76 -13.06
N PHE A 686 36.46 31.48 -11.80
CA PHE A 686 36.59 32.50 -10.75
C PHE A 686 37.91 32.39 -9.97
N ASP A 687 38.32 33.52 -9.36
CA ASP A 687 39.42 33.59 -8.40
C ASP A 687 38.88 33.31 -6.99
N GLU A 688 39.57 32.50 -6.18
CA GLU A 688 39.14 32.19 -4.82
C GLU A 688 39.60 33.24 -3.80
N GLY A 689 40.34 34.26 -4.22
CA GLY A 689 40.92 35.26 -3.32
C GLY A 689 41.98 34.67 -2.38
N ASP A 690 42.49 35.49 -1.46
CA ASP A 690 43.56 35.11 -0.53
C ASP A 690 43.11 34.94 0.93
N SER A 691 41.87 35.31 1.23
CA SER A 691 41.33 35.38 2.60
C SER A 691 40.99 34.01 3.18
N VAL A 692 41.42 33.75 4.42
CA VAL A 692 41.03 32.57 5.20
C VAL A 692 40.11 33.01 6.32
N LEU A 693 38.91 32.46 6.37
CA LEU A 693 37.91 32.75 7.39
C LEU A 693 37.61 31.50 8.22
N VAL A 694 37.76 31.61 9.53
CA VAL A 694 37.41 30.56 10.50
C VAL A 694 36.36 31.11 11.45
N VAL A 695 35.17 30.52 11.45
CA VAL A 695 34.05 30.89 12.32
C VAL A 695 33.98 29.90 13.47
N GLN A 696 34.28 30.35 14.69
CA GLN A 696 34.40 29.48 15.86
C GLN A 696 33.06 29.31 16.58
N ARG A 697 33.05 28.46 17.60
CA ARG A 697 31.86 28.21 18.42
C ARG A 697 31.35 29.50 19.07
N GLY A 698 30.10 29.85 18.80
CA GLY A 698 29.43 31.04 19.32
C GLY A 698 29.61 32.28 18.43
N ASP A 699 30.47 32.22 17.42
CA ASP A 699 30.60 33.29 16.44
C ASP A 699 29.47 33.24 15.42
N THR A 700 29.06 34.42 14.97
CA THR A 700 28.11 34.59 13.87
C THR A 700 28.75 35.46 12.80
N CYS A 701 28.81 34.96 11.57
CA CYS A 701 29.38 35.65 10.42
C CYS A 701 28.31 35.85 9.34
N TYR A 702 28.35 37.01 8.68
CA TYR A 702 27.52 37.34 7.53
C TYR A 702 28.46 37.53 6.35
N LEU A 703 28.28 36.75 5.29
CA LEU A 703 29.06 36.90 4.07
C LEU A 703 28.38 37.90 3.14
N ASP A 704 29.18 38.69 2.43
CA ASP A 704 28.71 39.62 1.41
C ASP A 704 28.57 38.94 0.04
N ASP A 705 27.65 39.45 -0.79
CA ASP A 705 27.57 39.07 -2.20
C ASP A 705 28.89 39.42 -2.92
N GLY A 706 29.39 38.48 -3.71
CA GLY A 706 30.69 38.54 -4.36
C GLY A 706 31.87 38.24 -3.42
N ALA A 707 31.65 37.67 -2.24
CA ALA A 707 32.76 37.29 -1.36
C ALA A 707 33.67 36.23 -2.01
N HIS A 708 34.99 36.46 -1.95
CA HIS A 708 36.02 35.55 -2.43
C HIS A 708 36.92 35.10 -1.26
N LEU A 709 36.83 33.82 -0.89
CA LEU A 709 37.55 33.23 0.24
C LEU A 709 38.43 32.06 -0.22
N LYS A 710 39.72 32.12 0.10
CA LYS A 710 40.63 31.00 -0.11
C LYS A 710 40.18 29.78 0.68
N GLU A 711 39.74 30.01 1.92
CA GLU A 711 39.25 28.97 2.81
C GLU A 711 38.14 29.54 3.72
N LEU A 712 37.05 28.78 3.85
CA LEU A 712 36.02 28.97 4.86
C LEU A 712 35.94 27.70 5.72
N LYS A 713 36.26 27.85 7.00
CA LYS A 713 36.07 26.81 8.02
C LYS A 713 35.04 27.26 9.04
N VAL A 714 34.01 26.47 9.29
CA VAL A 714 32.99 26.73 10.31
C VAL A 714 33.03 25.60 11.32
N GLU A 715 33.46 25.91 12.54
CA GLU A 715 33.57 24.95 13.63
C GLU A 715 32.21 24.70 14.29
N SER A 716 32.11 23.61 15.07
CA SER A 716 30.89 23.25 15.77
C SER A 716 30.34 24.40 16.64
N GLY A 717 29.09 24.79 16.41
CA GLY A 717 28.43 25.91 17.08
C GLY A 717 28.75 27.29 16.51
N GLY A 718 29.50 27.39 15.41
CA GLY A 718 29.60 28.60 14.59
C GLY A 718 28.42 28.75 13.63
N VAL A 719 28.08 30.00 13.31
CA VAL A 719 26.92 30.34 12.44
C VAL A 719 27.38 31.19 11.26
N VAL A 720 27.00 30.82 10.04
CA VAL A 720 27.26 31.60 8.83
C VAL A 720 25.98 31.90 8.07
N TYR A 721 25.78 33.17 7.72
CA TYR A 721 24.72 33.64 6.84
C TYR A 721 25.28 33.87 5.43
N PHE A 722 24.69 33.19 4.45
CA PHE A 722 24.99 33.43 3.04
C PHE A 722 24.07 34.54 2.48
N PRO A 723 24.61 35.43 1.64
CA PRO A 723 23.86 36.51 1.02
C PRO A 723 22.92 35.99 -0.07
N ALA A 724 21.98 36.83 -0.50
CA ALA A 724 21.45 36.72 -1.86
C ALA A 724 22.57 37.11 -2.84
N GLY A 725 22.78 36.32 -3.89
CA GLY A 725 23.89 36.49 -4.82
C GLY A 725 24.91 35.36 -4.75
N ASN A 726 26.17 35.66 -5.03
CA ASN A 726 27.22 34.70 -5.32
C ASN A 726 28.32 34.73 -4.25
N VAL A 727 28.74 33.55 -3.77
CA VAL A 727 29.91 33.42 -2.87
C VAL A 727 30.91 32.41 -3.44
N TYR A 728 32.18 32.77 -3.46
CA TYR A 728 33.26 32.03 -4.09
C TYR A 728 34.28 31.53 -3.06
N ILE A 729 34.47 30.22 -2.97
CA ILE A 729 35.30 29.58 -1.94
C ILE A 729 36.29 28.61 -2.57
N GLY A 730 37.56 28.67 -2.15
CA GLY A 730 38.59 27.68 -2.51
C GLY A 730 38.39 26.35 -1.77
N TYR A 731 38.57 26.38 -0.45
CA TYR A 731 38.38 25.24 0.46
C TYR A 731 37.21 25.49 1.42
N LEU A 732 36.22 24.61 1.42
CA LEU A 732 35.07 24.67 2.33
C LEU A 732 35.11 23.53 3.34
N GLN A 733 35.07 23.86 4.63
CA GLN A 733 34.92 22.89 5.71
C GLN A 733 33.85 23.33 6.70
N LEU A 734 32.80 22.55 6.82
CA LEU A 734 31.71 22.78 7.75
C LEU A 734 31.62 21.60 8.73
N ASP A 735 31.98 21.83 9.98
CA ASP A 735 32.03 20.79 11.01
C ASP A 735 30.62 20.47 11.55
N ALA A 736 30.45 19.26 12.10
CA ALA A 736 29.18 18.85 12.69
C ALA A 736 28.73 19.78 13.82
N GLY A 737 27.48 20.24 13.76
CA GLY A 737 26.91 21.18 14.72
C GLY A 737 27.16 22.67 14.41
N SER A 738 27.81 22.99 13.30
CA SER A 738 27.74 24.34 12.71
C SER A 738 26.38 24.56 12.02
N LEU A 739 25.97 25.82 11.85
CA LEU A 739 24.72 26.18 11.18
C LEU A 739 24.96 27.12 10.00
N ILE A 740 24.31 26.83 8.88
CA ILE A 740 24.38 27.63 7.66
C ILE A 740 22.99 28.15 7.28
N PHE A 741 22.90 29.46 7.06
CA PHE A 741 21.67 30.16 6.75
C PHE A 741 21.78 30.83 5.36
N PRO A 742 21.38 30.19 4.26
CA PRO A 742 21.12 30.91 3.03
C PRO A 742 19.91 31.83 3.20
N LYS A 743 19.83 32.87 2.36
CA LYS A 743 18.75 33.84 2.43
C LYS A 743 17.50 33.24 1.77
N PRO A 744 16.41 32.96 2.51
CA PRO A 744 15.21 32.35 1.93
C PRO A 744 14.56 33.26 0.88
N LEU A 745 13.91 32.68 -0.13
CA LEU A 745 13.20 33.37 -1.24
C LEU A 745 14.08 34.10 -2.27
N TYR A 746 15.38 34.23 -2.03
CA TYR A 746 16.30 34.89 -2.96
C TYR A 746 17.34 33.91 -3.47
N GLU A 747 17.74 34.07 -4.73
CA GLU A 747 18.83 33.30 -5.30
C GLU A 747 20.13 33.43 -4.47
N SER A 748 20.63 32.30 -3.98
CA SER A 748 21.92 32.16 -3.29
C SER A 748 22.77 31.08 -3.97
N ASN A 749 23.87 31.48 -4.59
CA ASN A 749 24.80 30.59 -5.28
C ASN A 749 26.13 30.48 -4.51
N LEU A 750 26.55 29.26 -4.25
CA LEU A 750 27.83 28.94 -3.61
C LEU A 750 28.74 28.21 -4.60
N TYR A 751 29.91 28.79 -4.89
CA TYR A 751 30.91 28.23 -5.78
C TYR A 751 32.10 27.71 -4.97
N VAL A 752 32.41 26.41 -5.08
CA VAL A 752 33.50 25.77 -4.34
C VAL A 752 34.51 25.15 -5.29
N LYS A 753 35.76 25.62 -5.25
CA LYS A 753 36.76 25.31 -6.28
C LYS A 753 37.51 24.01 -6.05
N ARG A 754 38.00 23.75 -4.83
CA ARG A 754 39.02 22.71 -4.59
C ARG A 754 38.50 21.54 -3.77
N ASN A 755 38.12 21.77 -2.52
CA ASN A 755 37.71 20.71 -1.59
C ASN A 755 36.51 21.14 -0.78
N MET A 756 35.65 20.18 -0.46
CA MET A 756 34.48 20.40 0.37
C MET A 756 34.31 19.29 1.40
N ILE A 757 34.11 19.69 2.65
CA ILE A 757 33.64 18.83 3.74
C ILE A 757 32.34 19.44 4.27
N TRP A 758 31.22 18.75 4.10
CA TRP A 758 29.91 19.24 4.52
C TRP A 758 29.30 18.31 5.59
N ASN A 759 29.50 18.67 6.86
CA ASN A 759 28.87 17.99 8.00
C ASN A 759 27.88 18.89 8.76
N SER A 760 27.57 20.08 8.22
CA SER A 760 26.65 21.05 8.82
C SER A 760 25.20 20.77 8.48
N SER A 761 24.30 21.20 9.36
CA SER A 761 22.85 21.17 9.15
C SER A 761 22.34 22.55 8.78
N PHE A 762 21.32 22.58 7.92
CA PHE A 762 20.51 23.78 7.80
C PHE A 762 19.57 23.90 9.01
N PRO A 763 19.32 25.13 9.47
CA PRO A 763 18.43 25.42 10.59
C PRO A 763 16.96 25.23 10.17
N VAL A 764 16.12 24.86 11.13
CA VAL A 764 14.66 24.85 10.93
C VAL A 764 14.15 26.28 11.02
N TYR A 765 13.61 26.81 9.93
CA TYR A 765 12.97 28.12 9.91
C TYR A 765 11.49 27.96 10.33
N PRO A 766 11.02 28.58 11.43
CA PRO A 766 9.64 28.39 11.89
C PRO A 766 8.55 28.90 10.93
N LYS A 767 8.94 29.67 9.91
CA LYS A 767 8.05 30.30 8.93
C LYS A 767 8.28 29.83 7.49
N PHE A 768 9.27 28.97 7.27
CA PHE A 768 9.63 28.52 5.92
C PHE A 768 9.71 27.00 5.92
N GLU A 769 9.07 26.40 4.93
CA GLU A 769 9.15 24.97 4.68
C GLU A 769 10.52 24.62 4.06
N PRO A 770 11.00 23.37 4.23
CA PRO A 770 12.17 22.84 3.51
C PRO A 770 12.26 23.19 2.01
N LYS A 771 11.11 23.19 1.32
CA LYS A 771 10.99 23.50 -0.09
C LYS A 771 11.38 24.96 -0.39
N ASP A 772 10.95 25.90 0.46
CA ASP A 772 11.23 27.33 0.29
C ASP A 772 12.75 27.63 0.32
N LEU A 773 13.54 26.79 1.00
CA LEU A 773 14.99 26.92 1.00
C LEU A 773 15.63 26.25 -0.22
N ALA A 774 15.12 25.06 -0.59
CA ALA A 774 15.66 24.27 -1.68
C ALA A 774 15.48 24.93 -3.06
N GLU A 775 14.38 25.65 -3.28
CA GLU A 775 14.13 26.39 -4.54
C GLU A 775 15.12 27.53 -4.77
N ASN A 776 15.84 27.97 -3.74
CA ASN A 776 16.58 29.23 -3.74
C ASN A 776 18.10 29.07 -3.56
N PHE A 777 18.61 27.88 -3.30
CA PHE A 777 20.03 27.64 -3.00
C PHE A 777 20.69 26.70 -4.02
N ARG A 778 21.84 27.11 -4.58
CA ARG A 778 22.68 26.28 -5.46
C ARG A 778 24.11 26.16 -4.95
N LEU A 779 24.66 24.97 -5.09
CA LEU A 779 26.07 24.66 -4.88
C LEU A 779 26.72 24.22 -6.20
N PHE A 780 27.75 24.94 -6.63
CA PHE A 780 28.62 24.58 -7.74
C PHE A 780 29.96 24.06 -7.22
N TYR A 781 30.29 22.81 -7.52
CA TYR A 781 31.57 22.20 -7.15
C TYR A 781 32.43 21.90 -8.38
N TYR A 782 33.64 22.48 -8.40
CA TYR A 782 34.58 22.41 -9.53
C TYR A 782 35.65 21.34 -9.33
N GLY A 783 35.76 20.79 -8.12
CA GLY A 783 36.76 19.77 -7.83
C GLY A 783 36.38 18.42 -8.41
N ASP A 784 37.34 17.51 -8.45
CA ASP A 784 37.19 16.12 -8.90
C ASP A 784 37.07 15.13 -7.73
N ARG A 785 37.20 15.62 -6.49
CA ARG A 785 37.18 14.78 -5.30
C ARG A 785 35.76 14.37 -4.93
N ARG A 786 35.65 13.16 -4.39
CA ARG A 786 34.38 12.66 -3.85
C ARG A 786 33.91 13.54 -2.68
N ILE A 787 32.66 13.96 -2.75
CA ILE A 787 31.95 14.74 -1.73
C ILE A 787 31.08 13.80 -0.90
N PHE A 788 31.04 14.05 0.41
CA PHE A 788 30.10 13.43 1.35
C PHE A 788 29.19 14.49 1.96
N ILE A 789 27.88 14.30 1.83
CA ILE A 789 26.85 15.12 2.48
C ILE A 789 26.14 14.24 3.51
N ASN A 790 26.51 14.43 4.77
CA ASN A 790 26.11 13.55 5.88
C ASN A 790 25.00 14.16 6.76
N ALA A 791 24.36 15.23 6.31
CA ALA A 791 23.26 15.94 6.97
C ALA A 791 22.06 16.09 6.03
N ASN A 792 20.95 16.63 6.54
CA ASN A 792 19.83 17.04 5.68
C ASN A 792 20.30 18.14 4.73
N TRP A 793 19.77 18.13 3.51
CA TRP A 793 20.17 19.04 2.46
C TRP A 793 18.96 19.75 1.86
N PHE A 794 19.14 21.02 1.51
CA PHE A 794 18.13 21.83 0.84
C PHE A 794 18.84 22.66 -0.24
N GLY A 795 18.57 22.37 -1.51
CA GLY A 795 19.11 23.09 -2.66
C GLY A 795 19.59 22.19 -3.78
N THR A 796 20.05 22.80 -4.87
CA THR A 796 20.57 22.08 -6.04
C THR A 796 22.10 21.97 -6.00
N ILE A 797 22.63 20.79 -6.33
CA ILE A 797 24.07 20.51 -6.41
C ILE A 797 24.47 20.29 -7.87
N ILE A 798 25.48 21.01 -8.33
CA ILE A 798 26.08 20.88 -9.66
C ILE A 798 27.58 20.57 -9.48
N ALA A 799 27.96 19.32 -9.71
CA ALA A 799 29.30 18.79 -9.47
C ALA A 799 29.79 17.90 -10.64
N PRO A 800 29.95 18.46 -11.86
CA PRO A 800 30.15 17.73 -13.12
C PRO A 800 31.29 16.71 -13.12
N ASP A 801 32.33 16.92 -12.32
CA ASP A 801 33.55 16.12 -12.33
C ASP A 801 33.78 15.31 -11.05
N ALA A 802 32.85 15.41 -10.08
CA ALA A 802 32.97 14.76 -8.77
C ALA A 802 31.94 13.66 -8.54
N ALA A 803 32.30 12.71 -7.67
CA ALA A 803 31.34 11.77 -7.10
C ALA A 803 30.65 12.40 -5.88
N VAL A 804 29.32 12.37 -5.82
CA VAL A 804 28.54 12.91 -4.68
C VAL A 804 27.88 11.75 -3.93
N VAL A 805 28.13 11.68 -2.63
CA VAL A 805 27.54 10.67 -1.73
C VAL A 805 26.60 11.35 -0.74
N LEU A 806 25.35 10.91 -0.70
CA LEU A 806 24.27 11.47 0.10
C LEU A 806 23.86 10.48 1.21
N GLY A 807 23.75 10.93 2.48
CA GLY A 807 22.94 10.22 3.50
C GLY A 807 23.61 9.08 4.31
N GLN A 808 24.90 9.14 4.66
CA GLN A 808 25.59 8.01 5.33
C GLN A 808 25.10 7.60 6.75
N THR A 809 24.17 8.32 7.39
CA THR A 809 23.68 8.04 8.77
C THR A 809 22.14 8.10 8.83
N GLN A 810 21.51 7.65 9.94
CA GLN A 810 20.04 7.53 10.14
C GLN A 810 19.18 8.51 9.33
N LYS A 811 18.07 8.00 8.78
CA LYS A 811 17.05 8.66 7.93
C LYS A 811 17.27 10.17 7.69
N LYS A 812 17.81 10.50 6.52
CA LYS A 812 18.06 11.88 6.08
C LYS A 812 17.04 12.31 5.03
N SER A 813 16.75 13.60 5.00
CA SER A 813 15.91 14.20 3.96
C SER A 813 16.73 15.13 3.08
N MET A 814 16.59 14.96 1.78
CA MET A 814 17.23 15.75 0.74
C MET A 814 16.13 16.43 -0.07
N TYR A 815 16.12 17.76 -0.07
CA TYR A 815 15.25 18.58 -0.89
C TYR A 815 16.09 19.25 -1.96
N GLY A 816 15.79 19.01 -3.23
CA GLY A 816 16.53 19.62 -4.34
C GLY A 816 17.03 18.61 -5.37
N GLN A 817 17.77 19.13 -6.36
CA GLN A 817 18.28 18.33 -7.48
C GLN A 817 19.79 18.11 -7.39
N VAL A 818 20.28 17.00 -7.93
CA VAL A 818 21.72 16.69 -7.92
C VAL A 818 22.18 16.28 -9.32
N TYR A 819 23.13 17.05 -9.85
CA TYR A 819 23.89 16.73 -11.04
C TYR A 819 25.35 16.46 -10.69
N ALA A 820 25.87 15.29 -11.02
CA ALA A 820 27.25 14.94 -10.73
C ALA A 820 27.86 13.94 -11.72
N LYS A 821 29.18 13.72 -11.62
CA LYS A 821 29.85 12.63 -12.36
C LYS A 821 29.31 11.27 -11.93
N GLU A 822 29.37 10.99 -10.63
CA GLU A 822 28.76 9.81 -10.00
C GLU A 822 27.87 10.27 -8.84
N ILE A 823 26.74 9.58 -8.64
CA ILE A 823 25.85 9.84 -7.51
C ILE A 823 25.65 8.54 -6.73
N VAL A 824 25.82 8.59 -5.42
CA VAL A 824 25.49 7.49 -4.50
C VAL A 824 24.56 8.00 -3.41
N VAL A 825 23.30 7.57 -3.45
CA VAL A 825 22.34 7.77 -2.37
C VAL A 825 22.44 6.59 -1.42
N HIS A 826 22.79 6.87 -0.17
CA HIS A 826 22.93 5.86 0.87
C HIS A 826 21.57 5.45 1.43
N GLN A 827 21.53 4.29 2.11
CA GLN A 827 20.29 3.62 2.49
C GLN A 827 19.36 4.49 3.36
N VAL A 828 18.05 4.32 3.18
CA VAL A 828 16.98 4.99 3.98
C VAL A 828 17.05 6.53 3.89
N THR A 829 17.37 7.06 2.72
CA THR A 829 17.31 8.51 2.44
C THR A 829 15.99 8.87 1.78
N ASP A 830 15.32 9.91 2.27
CA ASP A 830 14.14 10.49 1.64
C ASP A 830 14.58 11.61 0.69
N LEU A 831 14.22 11.48 -0.58
CA LEU A 831 14.49 12.46 -1.63
C LEU A 831 13.18 13.21 -1.96
N HIS A 832 13.28 14.51 -2.15
CA HIS A 832 12.17 15.36 -2.57
C HIS A 832 12.61 16.16 -3.79
N ASN A 833 11.93 15.99 -4.93
CA ASN A 833 12.25 16.76 -6.12
C ASN A 833 11.79 18.22 -5.94
N VAL A 834 12.76 19.13 -5.81
CA VAL A 834 12.53 20.56 -5.71
C VAL A 834 13.46 21.27 -6.69
N PRO A 835 12.95 21.69 -7.86
CA PRO A 835 13.72 22.45 -8.82
C PRO A 835 14.23 23.75 -8.23
N PHE A 836 15.39 24.21 -8.72
CA PHE A 836 15.82 25.55 -8.43
C PHE A 836 14.94 26.55 -9.18
N ASN A 837 14.13 27.31 -8.45
CA ASN A 837 13.18 28.28 -9.01
C ASN A 837 13.01 29.47 -8.04
N PRO A 838 14.01 30.36 -7.96
CA PRO A 838 13.99 31.42 -6.97
C PRO A 838 12.87 32.42 -7.24
N THR A 839 12.08 32.74 -6.20
CA THR A 839 10.94 33.67 -6.32
C THR A 839 11.37 35.08 -6.71
N TYR A 840 12.55 35.51 -6.28
CA TYR A 840 13.12 36.80 -6.59
C TYR A 840 14.53 36.63 -7.17
N SER A 841 14.72 37.07 -8.42
CA SER A 841 16.06 37.30 -8.98
C SER A 841 16.68 38.55 -8.33
N ASN A 842 18.00 38.73 -8.42
CA ASN A 842 18.76 39.82 -7.77
C ASN A 842 18.37 41.27 -8.18
N GLU A 843 17.22 41.48 -8.86
CA GLU A 843 16.67 42.80 -9.09
C GLU A 843 16.16 43.42 -7.77
N LYS A 844 16.92 44.42 -7.30
CA LYS A 844 16.66 45.27 -6.14
C LYS A 844 15.17 45.60 -5.92
N THR A 845 14.49 44.74 -5.18
CA THR A 845 13.23 45.08 -4.53
C THR A 845 13.42 44.77 -3.05
N GLU A 846 13.81 45.78 -2.28
CA GLU A 846 13.88 45.69 -0.82
C GLU A 846 12.47 45.47 -0.28
N TYR A 847 12.07 44.21 -0.10
CA TYR A 847 11.01 43.89 0.84
C TYR A 847 11.61 43.80 2.24
N VAL A 848 11.19 44.72 3.10
CA VAL A 848 11.49 44.70 4.54
C VAL A 848 10.78 43.49 5.14
N LEU A 849 11.48 42.36 5.22
CA LEU A 849 11.15 41.32 6.19
C LEU A 849 11.26 41.96 7.58
N ASP A 850 10.19 41.86 8.37
CA ASP A 850 10.07 42.43 9.72
C ASP A 850 11.38 42.26 10.49
N SER A 851 12.04 43.40 10.70
CA SER A 851 13.44 43.53 11.11
C SER A 851 13.70 43.18 12.59
N GLU A 852 12.75 42.53 13.27
CA GLU A 852 12.85 42.28 14.72
C GLU A 852 13.59 40.99 15.10
N ILE A 853 13.87 40.06 14.17
CA ILE A 853 14.59 38.80 14.50
C ILE A 853 16.09 38.87 14.14
N PHE A 854 16.52 39.72 13.21
CA PHE A 854 17.90 39.73 12.68
C PHE A 854 18.82 40.85 13.18
N LEU A 855 18.32 41.80 13.98
CA LEU A 855 19.11 42.98 14.40
C LEU A 855 19.54 42.91 15.87
N ARG A 856 20.46 41.99 16.21
CA ARG A 856 21.40 42.19 17.34
C ARG A 856 22.77 41.55 17.06
N SER A 857 23.56 42.24 16.24
CA SER A 857 25.01 42.51 16.38
C SER A 857 25.63 42.65 14.98
N LYS A 858 25.59 43.85 14.41
CA LYS A 858 26.47 44.23 13.31
C LYS A 858 27.88 44.47 13.87
N GLU A 859 28.63 43.41 14.09
CA GLU A 859 30.09 43.42 13.99
C GLU A 859 30.43 42.29 13.01
N GLY A 860 30.50 42.64 11.72
CA GLY A 860 30.77 41.69 10.64
C GLY A 860 32.22 41.20 10.67
N CYS A 861 32.42 39.91 10.38
CA CYS A 861 33.71 39.39 9.96
C CYS A 861 33.76 39.51 8.43
N LEU A 862 34.52 40.50 7.95
CA LEU A 862 34.69 41.01 6.58
C LEU A 862 33.73 42.15 6.20
#